data_AF-A0AAD4BI79-F1
#
_entry.id   AF-A0AAD4BI79-F1
#
_cell.length_a   1.000
_cell.length_b   1.000
_cell.length_c   1.000
_cell.angle_alpha   90.00
_cell.angle_beta   90.00
_cell.angle_gamma   90.00
#
_symmetry.space_group_name_H-M   'P 1'
#
loop_
_entity.id
_entity.type
_entity.pdbx_description
1 polymer ?
#
loop_
_entity_poly.entity_id
_entity_poly.type
_entity_poly.pdbx_seq_one_letter_code
_entity_poly.pdbx_strand_id
1 'polypeptide(L)'
;METSTSGRVVVAFVGNAKYVVGGGKLKGVQVRRVADGQQMASLTAEDVLCLAGSEDGRWIAAGTERGELLVWDAETHERVFEHKEPYAINAVSSYFLPNTIELIAKSTNRRVTVWEIPSCKQLQTLDVEEGAVVQAYTSDSYWISVATKNSVRVYDGHKGHLLAEIPVQVTSPYLSWSSDDNHIFAITDGTIKRLDPTTSSVVAEWQVPYTEHSHIDRPRHGKFIAYSTKHAITFWNESTYTKSGLIERPLEISFFAFSLDGQFLAICGLDGEVTIQDLKDGLPSCYSTAPRLHIADTALEGCLVDAEAPSTDAISTSQYQGNHIPANRSLARVLIKRSKVYVADGLWELALNDANKAIELDPSSPWGYERKHAALHKAGDYENAVNAFEVMLSKISQSTDPSIRKLNRYYINPTNTRMVIRRAVQQAIRDSPRVLINTISGRLLDKSEQASSFESLPVFKQLISSMTTIVDHTRIEHDVTQYYRYAMFSHEREDNEPLFENVTRVIVYDLKDSPANDKLKMFCKIIRDAGLHWAWSDTCCINREDRVVLQEALVSMFKWYQGSALTLVLLRGVCSPSRYGDLMRSIWNTRAWTFQEYRASKVIRFYNEDWTLYRDLDIPNHKESPEILMEMEEAMGISAQALMALQPGLNNIREKLHLVSRRETTLVEDEAYSLLGIFSVSFPVIYGDGDQALGRLLAHILTSSGDASILAWTGKSGSFNSCLPGRFHVFSQLCTSHIPPSMTGTEMETITATLRASSLNLDLVMKLYDRLKEHPAPTFLGKRMKASCLNFRLGPLSVSRAGSVQVFRAQTTTLGTIEISTAEDLTQMDSLILVHPWIDFLLGRQSVGETISEEETDDESSSESKPSPPPPPMDRRTAALQLIARLRQPFGALLLTSTGQDVVGYRRVASESPITVQVQEDTPLDDLIDSIRILDVL
;
A
#
# COMPACT_ATOMS: atom_id res chain seq x y z
N MET A 1 -32.08 5.90 -31.03
CA MET A 1 -33.08 5.83 -29.93
C MET A 1 -33.82 7.15 -29.93
N GLU A 2 -35.12 7.15 -30.23
CA GLU A 2 -35.92 8.39 -30.19
C GLU A 2 -36.45 8.61 -28.77
N THR A 3 -35.89 9.59 -28.06
CA THR A 3 -36.52 10.18 -26.88
C THR A 3 -37.39 11.31 -27.40
N SER A 4 -38.68 11.05 -27.66
CA SER A 4 -39.57 11.85 -28.51
C SER A 4 -39.89 13.29 -28.02
N THR A 5 -38.90 14.12 -27.73
CA THR A 5 -39.08 15.45 -27.12
C THR A 5 -37.97 16.41 -27.51
N SER A 6 -38.33 17.61 -27.98
CA SER A 6 -37.42 18.74 -28.13
C SER A 6 -36.90 19.21 -26.77
N GLY A 7 -35.62 19.03 -26.50
CA GLY A 7 -34.99 19.43 -25.23
C GLY A 7 -33.61 18.80 -25.04
N ARG A 8 -32.85 19.26 -24.04
CA ARG A 8 -31.52 18.71 -23.73
C ARG A 8 -31.68 17.27 -23.24
N VAL A 9 -31.15 16.32 -23.99
CA VAL A 9 -31.11 14.89 -23.64
C VAL A 9 -29.74 14.52 -23.14
N VAL A 10 -29.70 13.71 -22.08
CA VAL A 10 -28.48 13.13 -21.50
C VAL A 10 -28.46 11.62 -21.68
N VAL A 11 -27.26 11.07 -21.81
CA VAL A 11 -27.03 9.64 -22.02
C VAL A 11 -25.88 9.15 -21.14
N ALA A 12 -25.97 7.89 -20.69
CA ALA A 12 -24.88 7.17 -20.06
C ALA A 12 -24.89 5.68 -20.46
N PHE A 13 -23.73 5.03 -20.36
CA PHE A 13 -23.62 3.58 -20.50
C PHE A 13 -23.58 2.90 -19.12
N VAL A 14 -24.08 1.67 -19.04
CA VAL A 14 -24.12 0.84 -17.83
C VAL A 14 -23.49 -0.52 -18.13
N GLY A 15 -22.58 -0.99 -17.28
CA GLY A 15 -22.05 -2.36 -17.33
C GLY A 15 -21.27 -2.68 -18.60
N ASN A 16 -20.20 -1.94 -18.89
CA ASN A 16 -19.41 -2.04 -20.13
C ASN A 16 -20.26 -2.15 -21.42
N ALA A 17 -21.15 -1.18 -21.61
CA ALA A 17 -22.12 -1.14 -22.72
C ALA A 17 -23.11 -2.32 -22.77
N LYS A 18 -23.45 -2.93 -21.62
CA LYS A 18 -24.61 -3.84 -21.53
C LYS A 18 -25.91 -3.07 -21.81
N TYR A 19 -26.07 -1.90 -21.18
CA TYR A 19 -27.20 -1.01 -21.40
C TYR A 19 -26.76 0.42 -21.74
N VAL A 20 -27.62 1.11 -22.49
CA VAL A 20 -27.60 2.57 -22.66
C VAL A 20 -28.82 3.14 -21.95
N VAL A 21 -28.62 4.22 -21.20
CA VAL A 21 -29.69 4.94 -20.52
C VAL A 21 -29.80 6.35 -21.07
N GLY A 22 -31.01 6.76 -21.45
CA GLY A 22 -31.30 8.09 -21.98
C GLY A 22 -32.37 8.78 -21.14
N GLY A 23 -32.17 10.05 -20.80
CA GLY A 23 -33.08 10.83 -19.95
C GLY A 23 -33.29 12.25 -20.49
N GLY A 24 -34.46 12.82 -20.20
CA GLY A 24 -34.84 14.16 -20.61
C GLY A 24 -36.00 14.72 -19.79
N LYS A 25 -36.63 15.79 -20.30
CA LYS A 25 -37.56 16.61 -19.52
C LYS A 25 -38.93 15.97 -19.23
N LEU A 26 -39.52 15.24 -20.19
CA LEU A 26 -40.94 14.85 -20.12
C LEU A 26 -41.20 13.33 -20.09
N LYS A 27 -40.22 12.51 -20.46
CA LYS A 27 -40.29 11.04 -20.39
C LYS A 27 -39.11 10.58 -19.56
N GLY A 28 -39.37 9.76 -18.55
CA GLY A 28 -38.35 9.30 -17.61
C GLY A 28 -37.20 8.52 -18.25
N VAL A 29 -36.30 7.99 -17.42
CA VAL A 29 -35.06 7.38 -17.90
C VAL A 29 -35.36 6.09 -18.66
N GLN A 30 -35.12 6.10 -19.97
CA GLN A 30 -35.28 4.92 -20.82
C GLN A 30 -34.02 4.07 -20.80
N VAL A 31 -34.17 2.78 -20.50
CA VAL A 31 -33.09 1.80 -20.48
C VAL A 31 -33.21 0.91 -21.72
N ARG A 32 -32.17 0.85 -22.55
CA ARG A 32 -32.11 -0.03 -23.72
C ARG A 32 -30.87 -0.88 -23.69
N ARG A 33 -30.98 -2.10 -24.21
CA ARG A 33 -29.82 -2.98 -24.42
C ARG A 33 -29.04 -2.52 -25.65
N VAL A 34 -27.72 -2.41 -25.54
CA VAL A 34 -26.87 -1.91 -26.64
C VAL A 34 -26.81 -2.91 -27.80
N ALA A 35 -26.79 -4.21 -27.51
CA ALA A 35 -26.60 -5.27 -28.50
C ALA A 35 -27.64 -5.29 -29.62
N ASP A 36 -28.89 -4.93 -29.32
CA ASP A 36 -30.01 -5.00 -30.26
C ASP A 36 -30.94 -3.77 -30.21
N GLY A 37 -30.64 -2.79 -29.35
CA GLY A 37 -31.44 -1.58 -29.19
C GLY A 37 -32.80 -1.81 -28.53
N GLN A 38 -33.08 -3.00 -28.00
CA GLN A 38 -34.35 -3.33 -27.37
C GLN A 38 -34.56 -2.48 -26.12
N GLN A 39 -35.74 -1.86 -26.00
CA GLN A 39 -36.13 -1.15 -24.78
C GLN A 39 -36.44 -2.16 -23.67
N MET A 40 -35.67 -2.10 -22.59
CA MET A 40 -35.80 -3.00 -21.44
C MET A 40 -36.77 -2.42 -20.41
N ALA A 41 -36.63 -1.13 -20.11
CA ALA A 41 -37.45 -0.46 -19.11
C ALA A 41 -37.59 1.05 -19.37
N SER A 42 -38.60 1.65 -18.73
CA SER A 42 -38.78 3.09 -18.63
C SER A 42 -38.92 3.44 -17.15
N LEU A 43 -37.86 3.99 -16.56
CA LEU A 43 -37.80 4.35 -15.15
C LEU A 43 -38.52 5.68 -14.92
N THR A 44 -39.30 5.77 -13.85
CA THR A 44 -40.06 6.98 -13.52
C THR A 44 -39.14 8.07 -12.98
N ALA A 45 -38.89 9.11 -13.79
CA ALA A 45 -38.18 10.31 -13.39
C ALA A 45 -38.69 11.49 -14.24
N GLU A 46 -38.81 12.67 -13.67
CA GLU A 46 -39.18 13.90 -14.39
C GLU A 46 -38.00 14.87 -14.37
N ASP A 47 -37.88 15.70 -15.40
CA ASP A 47 -36.88 16.78 -15.45
C ASP A 47 -35.43 16.31 -15.20
N VAL A 48 -35.00 15.21 -15.86
CA VAL A 48 -33.65 14.64 -15.68
C VAL A 48 -32.59 15.52 -16.35
N LEU A 49 -31.61 15.99 -15.57
CA LEU A 49 -30.51 16.86 -16.00
C LEU A 49 -29.18 16.13 -16.22
N CYS A 50 -28.96 15.02 -15.51
CA CYS A 50 -27.72 14.26 -15.57
C CYS A 50 -27.97 12.78 -15.25
N LEU A 51 -27.16 11.90 -15.85
CA LEU A 51 -27.22 10.46 -15.70
C LEU A 51 -25.82 9.89 -15.48
N ALA A 52 -25.73 8.84 -14.67
CA ALA A 52 -24.53 8.03 -14.53
C ALA A 52 -24.91 6.55 -14.45
N GLY A 53 -24.08 5.71 -15.06
CA GLY A 53 -24.24 4.26 -15.03
C GLY A 53 -23.10 3.62 -14.27
N SER A 54 -23.41 2.61 -13.47
CA SER A 54 -22.38 1.81 -12.83
C SER A 54 -21.49 1.10 -13.83
N GLU A 55 -20.21 1.02 -13.50
CA GLU A 55 -19.24 0.20 -14.21
C GLU A 55 -19.53 -1.30 -14.10
N ASP A 56 -19.94 -1.78 -12.92
CA ASP A 56 -20.28 -3.18 -12.70
C ASP A 56 -21.62 -3.58 -13.35
N GLY A 57 -22.36 -2.56 -13.79
CA GLY A 57 -23.62 -2.70 -14.51
C GLY A 57 -24.84 -2.92 -13.61
N ARG A 58 -24.71 -2.66 -12.31
CA ARG A 58 -25.74 -2.89 -11.30
C ARG A 58 -26.60 -1.67 -11.00
N TRP A 59 -26.07 -0.45 -11.14
CA TRP A 59 -26.78 0.76 -10.75
C TRP A 59 -26.96 1.77 -11.89
N ILE A 60 -28.09 2.47 -11.86
CA ILE A 60 -28.40 3.63 -12.72
C ILE A 60 -28.70 4.79 -11.78
N ALA A 61 -28.02 5.92 -11.95
CA ALA A 61 -28.23 7.12 -11.15
C ALA A 61 -28.71 8.28 -12.03
N ALA A 62 -29.70 9.03 -11.55
CA ALA A 62 -30.21 10.23 -12.22
C ALA A 62 -30.33 11.40 -11.25
N GLY A 63 -29.98 12.59 -11.72
CA GLY A 63 -30.24 13.84 -11.03
C GLY A 63 -31.27 14.70 -11.74
N THR A 64 -32.23 15.26 -11.00
CA THR A 64 -33.32 16.06 -11.56
C THR A 64 -33.17 17.56 -11.29
N GLU A 65 -33.87 18.38 -12.08
CA GLU A 65 -34.02 19.83 -11.86
C GLU A 65 -34.69 20.13 -10.51
N ARG A 66 -35.49 19.20 -9.99
CA ARG A 66 -36.17 19.31 -8.69
C ARG A 66 -35.29 18.94 -7.49
N GLY A 67 -34.01 18.64 -7.71
CA GLY A 67 -33.06 18.31 -6.66
C GLY A 67 -33.09 16.86 -6.19
N GLU A 68 -33.77 15.97 -6.92
CA GLU A 68 -33.96 14.56 -6.57
C GLU A 68 -32.84 13.71 -7.19
N LEU A 69 -32.10 13.00 -6.33
CA LEU A 69 -31.14 11.97 -6.71
C LEU A 69 -31.85 10.63 -6.64
N LEU A 70 -32.00 9.98 -7.79
CA LEU A 70 -32.71 8.72 -7.93
C LEU A 70 -31.72 7.65 -8.37
N VAL A 71 -31.72 6.50 -7.69
CA VAL A 71 -30.88 5.36 -8.04
C VAL A 71 -31.75 4.11 -8.19
N TRP A 72 -31.55 3.40 -9.29
CA TRP A 72 -32.24 2.15 -9.62
C TRP A 72 -31.25 1.01 -9.77
N ASP A 73 -31.71 -0.19 -9.47
CA ASP A 73 -31.03 -1.41 -9.87
C ASP A 73 -31.23 -1.60 -11.39
N ALA A 74 -30.12 -1.81 -12.11
CA ALA A 74 -30.10 -1.89 -13.56
C ALA A 74 -30.68 -3.20 -14.12
N GLU A 75 -30.78 -4.25 -13.30
CA GLU A 75 -31.31 -5.55 -13.68
C GLU A 75 -32.78 -5.71 -13.28
N THR A 76 -33.17 -5.30 -12.07
CA THR A 76 -34.57 -5.37 -11.62
C THR A 76 -35.39 -4.15 -12.04
N HIS A 77 -34.73 -3.03 -12.37
CA HIS A 77 -35.36 -1.74 -12.67
C HIS A 77 -36.14 -1.13 -11.49
N GLU A 78 -35.94 -1.67 -10.28
CA GLU A 78 -36.54 -1.14 -9.07
C GLU A 78 -35.74 0.05 -8.53
N ARG A 79 -36.45 1.04 -7.97
CA ARG A 79 -35.83 2.19 -7.32
C ARG A 79 -35.31 1.76 -5.95
N VAL A 80 -34.02 1.91 -5.72
CA VAL A 80 -33.33 1.47 -4.48
C VAL A 80 -33.01 2.64 -3.56
N PHE A 81 -32.79 3.84 -4.12
CA PHE A 81 -32.47 5.01 -3.33
C PHE A 81 -33.07 6.29 -3.91
N GLU A 82 -33.50 7.18 -3.02
CA GLU A 82 -34.04 8.50 -3.34
C GLU A 82 -33.59 9.51 -2.27
N HIS A 83 -32.96 10.60 -2.71
CA HIS A 83 -32.57 11.71 -1.83
C HIS A 83 -32.92 13.05 -2.45
N LYS A 84 -33.59 13.92 -1.69
CA LYS A 84 -34.11 15.21 -2.17
C LYS A 84 -33.40 16.38 -1.52
N GLU A 85 -32.95 17.32 -2.34
CA GLU A 85 -32.32 18.58 -1.94
C GLU A 85 -33.15 19.77 -2.44
N PRO A 86 -33.02 20.97 -1.83
CA PRO A 86 -33.75 22.16 -2.25
C PRO A 86 -33.24 22.77 -3.57
N TYR A 87 -32.07 22.33 -4.07
CA TYR A 87 -31.44 22.84 -5.27
C TYR A 87 -31.33 21.77 -6.36
N ALA A 88 -31.42 22.21 -7.63
CA ALA A 88 -31.26 21.36 -8.79
C ALA A 88 -29.93 20.58 -8.77
N ILE A 89 -29.97 19.33 -9.25
CA ILE A 89 -28.78 18.50 -9.41
C ILE A 89 -28.20 18.76 -10.80
N ASN A 90 -27.02 19.34 -10.84
CA ASN A 90 -26.40 19.72 -12.10
C ASN A 90 -25.55 18.60 -12.69
N ALA A 91 -24.99 17.73 -11.83
CA ALA A 91 -24.21 16.57 -12.25
C ALA A 91 -24.31 15.42 -11.27
N VAL A 92 -24.22 14.21 -11.82
CA VAL A 92 -24.12 12.93 -11.11
C VAL A 92 -23.01 12.14 -11.78
N SER A 93 -22.14 11.52 -10.99
CA SER A 93 -21.10 10.60 -11.46
C SER A 93 -21.04 9.39 -10.53
N SER A 94 -21.03 8.20 -11.12
CA SER A 94 -20.77 6.93 -10.45
C SER A 94 -19.30 6.57 -10.59
N TYR A 95 -18.72 5.99 -9.54
CA TYR A 95 -17.38 5.42 -9.60
C TYR A 95 -17.25 4.20 -8.69
N PHE A 96 -16.45 3.25 -9.15
CA PHE A 96 -16.20 1.99 -8.47
C PHE A 96 -14.82 2.06 -7.80
N LEU A 97 -14.78 1.98 -6.47
CA LEU A 97 -13.50 1.83 -5.76
C LEU A 97 -12.97 0.39 -5.94
N PRO A 98 -11.64 0.18 -5.94
CA PRO A 98 -11.04 -1.17 -5.99
C PRO A 98 -11.56 -2.15 -4.92
N ASN A 99 -12.22 -1.63 -3.87
CA ASN A 99 -12.84 -2.36 -2.78
C ASN A 99 -14.38 -2.43 -2.90
N THR A 100 -14.92 -2.90 -4.02
CA THR A 100 -16.34 -3.35 -4.24
C THR A 100 -17.49 -2.39 -3.92
N ILE A 101 -17.23 -1.19 -3.43
CA ILE A 101 -18.23 -0.22 -3.03
C ILE A 101 -18.36 0.80 -4.16
N GLU A 102 -19.59 0.95 -4.66
CA GLU A 102 -19.90 1.98 -5.63
C GLU A 102 -20.30 3.26 -4.92
N LEU A 103 -19.66 4.35 -5.33
CA LEU A 103 -19.91 5.65 -4.80
C LEU A 103 -20.54 6.54 -5.88
N ILE A 104 -21.54 7.31 -5.46
CA ILE A 104 -22.23 8.28 -6.31
C ILE A 104 -21.93 9.67 -5.78
N ALA A 105 -21.27 10.48 -6.60
CA ALA A 105 -21.09 11.90 -6.33
C ALA A 105 -22.19 12.70 -7.03
N LYS A 106 -22.84 13.57 -6.27
CA LYS A 106 -23.91 14.48 -6.68
C LYS A 106 -23.43 15.91 -6.49
N SER A 107 -23.60 16.76 -7.52
CA SER A 107 -23.29 18.18 -7.44
C SER A 107 -24.53 19.05 -7.57
N THR A 108 -24.63 20.03 -6.68
CA THR A 108 -25.60 21.14 -6.68
C THR A 108 -24.83 22.47 -6.75
N ASN A 109 -25.52 23.59 -6.95
CA ASN A 109 -24.90 24.93 -7.05
C ASN A 109 -24.01 25.35 -5.86
N ARG A 110 -24.14 24.70 -4.70
CA ARG A 110 -23.45 25.09 -3.45
C ARG A 110 -22.65 23.96 -2.81
N ARG A 111 -22.87 22.72 -3.25
CA ARG A 111 -22.38 21.54 -2.53
C ARG A 111 -22.23 20.34 -3.42
N VAL A 112 -21.20 19.56 -3.15
CA VAL A 112 -21.01 18.21 -3.66
C VAL A 112 -21.25 17.23 -2.52
N THR A 113 -22.13 16.26 -2.71
CA THR A 113 -22.35 15.18 -1.74
C THR A 113 -21.96 13.85 -2.35
N VAL A 114 -21.32 13.01 -1.54
CA VAL A 114 -20.89 11.67 -1.95
C VAL A 114 -21.62 10.63 -1.14
N TRP A 115 -22.15 9.63 -1.83
CA TRP A 115 -22.98 8.57 -1.29
C TRP A 115 -22.38 7.22 -1.55
N GLU A 116 -22.49 6.34 -0.56
CA GLU A 116 -22.16 4.93 -0.65
C GLU A 116 -23.39 4.10 -0.99
N ILE A 117 -23.30 3.32 -2.07
CA ILE A 117 -24.31 2.35 -2.49
C ILE A 117 -23.68 0.95 -2.42
N PRO A 118 -24.30 -0.04 -1.75
CA PRO A 118 -25.73 -0.13 -1.42
C PRO A 118 -26.13 0.35 -0.03
N SER A 119 -25.18 0.78 0.81
CA SER A 119 -25.45 1.18 2.20
C SER A 119 -26.34 2.44 2.34
N CYS A 120 -26.60 3.15 1.25
CA CYS A 120 -27.34 4.42 1.19
C CYS A 120 -26.81 5.46 2.18
N LYS A 121 -25.52 5.40 2.48
CA LYS A 121 -24.88 6.24 3.50
C LYS A 121 -24.23 7.44 2.82
N GLN A 122 -24.55 8.64 3.31
CA GLN A 122 -23.81 9.82 2.92
C GLN A 122 -22.42 9.78 3.57
N LEU A 123 -21.37 9.79 2.76
CA LEU A 123 -19.99 9.74 3.23
C LEU A 123 -19.43 11.15 3.46
N GLN A 124 -19.59 12.02 2.45
CA GLN A 124 -18.93 13.32 2.43
C GLN A 124 -19.86 14.43 1.93
N THR A 125 -19.64 15.62 2.47
CA THR A 125 -20.22 16.88 2.02
C THR A 125 -19.08 17.86 1.78
N LEU A 126 -18.98 18.39 0.56
CA LEU A 126 -18.04 19.43 0.19
C LEU A 126 -18.83 20.70 -0.10
N ASP A 127 -18.71 21.70 0.76
CA ASP A 127 -19.29 23.01 0.51
C ASP A 127 -18.41 23.78 -0.49
N VAL A 128 -19.01 24.25 -1.57
CA VAL A 128 -18.32 24.96 -2.65
C VAL A 128 -18.97 26.32 -2.78
N GLU A 129 -18.22 27.39 -2.48
CA GLU A 129 -18.69 28.76 -2.62
C GLU A 129 -18.92 29.11 -4.09
N GLU A 130 -20.14 29.60 -4.37
CA GLU A 130 -20.73 30.00 -5.66
C GLU A 130 -20.06 29.51 -6.97
N GLY A 131 -20.78 28.62 -7.64
CA GLY A 131 -20.63 28.34 -9.07
C GLY A 131 -19.62 27.23 -9.36
N ALA A 132 -20.10 25.98 -9.33
CA ALA A 132 -19.40 24.85 -9.91
C ALA A 132 -20.31 23.65 -10.18
N VAL A 133 -20.13 22.99 -11.32
CA VAL A 133 -20.72 21.69 -11.68
C VAL A 133 -19.57 20.70 -11.89
N VAL A 134 -19.74 19.47 -11.43
CA VAL A 134 -18.67 18.47 -11.24
C VAL A 134 -18.72 17.36 -12.27
N GLN A 135 -17.56 16.93 -12.77
CA GLN A 135 -17.28 15.52 -13.07
C GLN A 135 -16.12 15.08 -12.17
N ALA A 136 -16.38 14.10 -11.30
CA ALA A 136 -15.40 13.53 -10.36
C ALA A 136 -14.77 12.28 -10.98
N TYR A 137 -13.43 12.17 -11.00
CA TYR A 137 -12.74 10.92 -11.31
C TYR A 137 -11.32 10.88 -10.74
N THR A 138 -10.88 9.74 -10.21
CA THR A 138 -9.52 9.15 -10.34
C THR A 138 -9.69 7.66 -10.07
N SER A 139 -9.05 6.76 -10.82
CA SER A 139 -9.25 5.32 -10.64
C SER A 139 -8.44 4.66 -9.52
N ASP A 140 -7.45 5.34 -8.95
CA ASP A 140 -6.57 4.72 -7.94
C ASP A 140 -6.47 5.46 -6.59
N SER A 141 -6.73 6.78 -6.52
CA SER A 141 -6.45 7.61 -5.30
C SER A 141 -7.67 8.30 -4.67
N TYR A 142 -8.89 8.02 -5.16
CA TYR A 142 -10.15 8.61 -4.71
C TYR A 142 -10.12 10.14 -4.57
N TRP A 143 -9.87 10.88 -5.65
CA TRP A 143 -9.99 12.35 -5.68
C TRP A 143 -11.27 12.85 -6.39
N ILE A 144 -11.75 14.02 -5.97
CA ILE A 144 -12.95 14.66 -6.50
C ILE A 144 -12.56 16.01 -7.12
N SER A 145 -12.69 16.13 -8.44
CA SER A 145 -12.43 17.38 -9.18
C SER A 145 -13.70 18.21 -9.37
N VAL A 146 -13.63 19.50 -9.06
CA VAL A 146 -14.75 20.45 -9.10
C VAL A 146 -14.36 21.65 -9.96
N ALA A 147 -15.07 21.87 -11.07
CA ALA A 147 -14.87 23.04 -11.93
C ALA A 147 -15.67 24.23 -11.39
N THR A 148 -14.98 25.23 -10.85
CA THR A 148 -15.57 26.54 -10.52
C THR A 148 -15.44 27.50 -11.70
N LYS A 149 -16.13 28.64 -11.63
CA LYS A 149 -16.03 29.68 -12.67
C LYS A 149 -14.59 30.15 -12.93
N ASN A 150 -13.75 30.18 -11.89
CA ASN A 150 -12.40 30.76 -11.95
C ASN A 150 -11.28 29.78 -11.56
N SER A 151 -11.60 28.56 -11.17
CA SER A 151 -10.61 27.56 -10.76
C SER A 151 -11.11 26.13 -10.94
N VAL A 152 -10.19 25.19 -11.08
CA VAL A 152 -10.46 23.77 -10.89
C VAL A 152 -9.92 23.37 -9.52
N ARG A 153 -10.80 22.89 -8.63
CA ARG A 153 -10.46 22.42 -7.29
C ARG A 153 -10.43 20.90 -7.26
N VAL A 154 -9.48 20.33 -6.53
CA VAL A 154 -9.35 18.89 -6.34
C VAL A 154 -9.39 18.59 -4.85
N TYR A 155 -10.29 17.70 -4.44
CA TYR A 155 -10.50 17.32 -3.05
C TYR A 155 -10.10 15.85 -2.82
N ASP A 156 -9.63 15.56 -1.62
CA ASP A 156 -9.46 14.20 -1.11
C ASP A 156 -10.86 13.60 -0.88
N GLY A 157 -11.19 12.52 -1.56
CA GLY A 157 -12.50 11.87 -1.42
C GLY A 157 -12.69 11.20 -0.05
N HIS A 158 -11.63 10.79 0.64
CA HIS A 158 -11.72 10.14 1.96
C HIS A 158 -12.00 11.14 3.07
N LYS A 159 -11.29 12.27 3.05
CA LYS A 159 -11.34 13.28 4.14
C LYS A 159 -12.13 14.53 3.79
N GLY A 160 -12.35 14.78 2.50
CA GLY A 160 -13.02 15.98 1.96
C GLY A 160 -12.21 17.26 2.01
N HIS A 161 -10.91 17.20 2.27
CA HIS A 161 -10.03 18.38 2.28
C HIS A 161 -9.65 18.78 0.85
N LEU A 162 -9.46 20.08 0.64
CA LEU A 162 -8.96 20.63 -0.62
C LEU A 162 -7.48 20.27 -0.79
N LEU A 163 -7.14 19.48 -1.81
CA LEU A 163 -5.78 19.08 -2.15
C LEU A 163 -5.08 20.10 -3.05
N ALA A 164 -5.81 20.63 -4.05
CA ALA A 164 -5.26 21.57 -5.02
C ALA A 164 -6.33 22.53 -5.53
N GLU A 165 -5.93 23.77 -5.80
CA GLU A 165 -6.75 24.75 -6.51
C GLU A 165 -5.93 25.34 -7.66
N ILE A 166 -6.42 25.14 -8.88
CA ILE A 166 -5.75 25.52 -10.12
C ILE A 166 -6.51 26.70 -10.71
N PRO A 167 -5.98 27.93 -10.67
CA PRO A 167 -6.69 29.12 -11.14
C PRO A 167 -6.78 29.14 -12.67
N VAL A 168 -7.98 28.84 -13.19
CA VAL A 168 -8.27 28.75 -14.62
C VAL A 168 -9.72 29.20 -14.84
N GLN A 169 -9.94 30.10 -15.79
CA GLN A 169 -11.30 30.48 -16.20
C GLN A 169 -11.92 29.37 -17.04
N VAL A 170 -12.80 28.60 -16.42
CA VAL A 170 -13.45 27.44 -17.04
C VAL A 170 -14.75 27.90 -17.70
N THR A 171 -14.93 27.54 -18.97
CA THR A 171 -16.08 27.98 -19.77
C THR A 171 -17.09 26.87 -20.01
N SER A 172 -16.70 25.63 -19.73
CA SER A 172 -17.58 24.46 -19.73
C SER A 172 -17.44 23.68 -18.43
N PRO A 173 -18.55 23.23 -17.81
CA PRO A 173 -18.52 22.47 -16.56
C PRO A 173 -17.93 21.05 -16.68
N TYR A 174 -17.68 20.57 -17.90
CA TYR A 174 -17.24 19.20 -18.15
C TYR A 174 -15.72 19.09 -17.97
N LEU A 175 -15.30 18.14 -17.13
CA LEU A 175 -13.90 17.84 -16.83
C LEU A 175 -13.64 16.37 -17.16
N SER A 176 -12.48 16.09 -17.74
CA SER A 176 -12.06 14.72 -18.02
C SER A 176 -10.66 14.49 -17.50
N TRP A 177 -10.44 13.44 -16.71
CA TRP A 177 -9.09 13.09 -16.24
C TRP A 177 -8.23 12.57 -17.39
N SER A 178 -6.93 12.45 -17.22
CA SER A 178 -6.02 11.78 -18.17
C SER A 178 -6.03 10.27 -18.00
N SER A 179 -5.55 9.54 -19.01
CA SER A 179 -5.46 8.07 -18.95
C SER A 179 -4.48 7.55 -17.89
N ASP A 180 -3.55 8.40 -17.45
CA ASP A 180 -2.60 8.14 -16.37
C ASP A 180 -3.12 8.57 -14.99
N ASP A 181 -4.36 9.08 -14.89
CA ASP A 181 -4.99 9.63 -13.68
C ASP A 181 -4.20 10.73 -12.95
N ASN A 182 -3.18 11.30 -13.60
CA ASN A 182 -2.34 12.33 -12.98
C ASN A 182 -2.73 13.75 -13.41
N HIS A 183 -3.59 13.92 -14.41
CA HIS A 183 -3.89 15.23 -15.01
C HIS A 183 -5.39 15.39 -15.28
N ILE A 184 -5.83 16.65 -15.43
CA ILE A 184 -7.22 17.02 -15.69
C ILE A 184 -7.28 17.83 -16.98
N PHE A 185 -8.22 17.51 -17.86
CA PHE A 185 -8.55 18.31 -19.03
C PHE A 185 -9.74 19.23 -18.73
N ALA A 186 -9.52 20.52 -18.88
CA ALA A 186 -10.54 21.56 -18.71
C ALA A 186 -10.71 22.35 -20.00
N ILE A 187 -11.96 22.67 -20.35
CA ILE A 187 -12.26 23.55 -21.47
C ILE A 187 -12.28 25.01 -20.99
N THR A 188 -11.55 25.86 -21.68
CA THR A 188 -11.53 27.30 -21.51
C THR A 188 -11.84 27.99 -22.85
N ASP A 189 -11.96 29.32 -22.89
CA ASP A 189 -12.36 30.05 -24.09
C ASP A 189 -11.40 29.77 -25.27
N GLY A 190 -11.83 28.86 -26.16
CA GLY A 190 -11.10 28.46 -27.36
C GLY A 190 -9.92 27.51 -27.13
N THR A 191 -9.69 27.00 -25.91
CA THR A 191 -8.60 26.05 -25.65
C THR A 191 -8.99 24.93 -24.70
N ILE A 192 -8.39 23.77 -24.88
CA ILE A 192 -8.37 22.71 -23.87
C ILE A 192 -7.05 22.82 -23.12
N LYS A 193 -7.11 22.85 -21.78
CA LYS A 193 -5.96 22.91 -20.89
C LYS A 193 -5.78 21.60 -20.16
N ARG A 194 -4.56 21.06 -20.16
CA ARG A 194 -4.13 19.95 -19.30
C ARG A 194 -3.57 20.53 -18.02
N LEU A 195 -4.20 20.21 -16.90
CA LEU A 195 -3.88 20.69 -15.57
C LEU A 195 -3.22 19.57 -14.77
N ASP A 196 -2.22 19.91 -13.98
CA ASP A 196 -1.60 18.98 -13.02
C ASP A 196 -1.99 19.39 -11.59
N PRO A 197 -2.74 18.54 -10.87
CA PRO A 197 -3.16 18.80 -9.51
C PRO A 197 -1.99 18.81 -8.51
N THR A 198 -0.92 18.04 -8.76
CA THR A 198 0.22 17.95 -7.84
C THR A 198 1.05 19.23 -7.83
N THR A 199 1.22 19.85 -8.99
CA THR A 199 1.93 21.13 -9.13
C THR A 199 1.01 22.35 -9.10
N SER A 200 -0.32 22.13 -9.08
CA SER A 200 -1.36 23.17 -9.19
C SER A 200 -1.14 24.10 -10.40
N SER A 201 -0.74 23.54 -11.54
CA SER A 201 -0.31 24.31 -12.71
C SER A 201 -0.92 23.82 -14.03
N VAL A 202 -0.88 24.67 -15.06
CA VAL A 202 -1.26 24.30 -16.44
C VAL A 202 -0.03 23.71 -17.13
N VAL A 203 -0.10 22.43 -17.50
CA VAL A 203 0.99 21.69 -18.14
C VAL A 203 1.03 21.91 -19.65
N ALA A 204 -0.14 21.93 -20.29
CA ALA A 204 -0.26 22.10 -21.74
C ALA A 204 -1.59 22.79 -22.09
N GLU A 205 -1.58 23.52 -23.20
CA GLU A 205 -2.79 24.09 -23.79
C GLU A 205 -2.76 23.95 -25.30
N TRP A 206 -3.91 23.68 -25.92
CA TRP A 206 -4.04 23.66 -27.37
C TRP A 206 -5.37 24.25 -27.80
N GLN A 207 -5.37 24.82 -29.02
CA GLN A 207 -6.48 25.56 -29.57
C GLN A 207 -7.55 24.62 -30.11
N VAL A 208 -8.81 24.90 -29.75
CA VAL A 208 -10.00 24.21 -30.26
C VAL A 208 -11.05 25.24 -30.69
N PRO A 209 -11.93 24.92 -31.66
CA PRO A 209 -12.98 25.83 -32.08
C PRO A 209 -13.92 26.13 -30.91
N TYR A 210 -14.01 27.39 -30.49
CA TYR A 210 -14.93 27.79 -29.44
C TYR A 210 -16.39 27.61 -29.86
N THR A 211 -17.17 26.91 -29.05
CA THR A 211 -18.63 26.83 -29.20
C THR A 211 -19.31 26.86 -27.83
N GLU A 212 -20.44 27.54 -27.77
CA GLU A 212 -21.37 27.46 -26.63
C GLU A 212 -21.83 26.00 -26.46
N HIS A 213 -21.83 25.49 -25.22
CA HIS A 213 -22.15 24.08 -24.87
C HIS A 213 -21.14 23.02 -25.36
N SER A 214 -19.85 23.29 -25.26
CA SER A 214 -18.80 22.30 -25.54
C SER A 214 -18.70 21.24 -24.43
N HIS A 215 -18.54 19.98 -24.81
CA HIS A 215 -18.38 18.84 -23.91
C HIS A 215 -17.04 18.13 -24.18
N ILE A 216 -16.43 17.61 -23.11
CA ILE A 216 -15.19 16.84 -23.19
C ILE A 216 -15.40 15.50 -22.48
N ASP A 217 -14.98 14.42 -23.13
CA ASP A 217 -15.03 13.08 -22.53
C ASP A 217 -13.94 12.19 -23.13
N ARG A 218 -13.64 11.09 -22.44
CA ARG A 218 -12.68 10.08 -22.88
C ARG A 218 -13.15 8.67 -22.51
N PRO A 219 -12.75 7.65 -23.28
CA PRO A 219 -12.80 6.26 -22.80
C PRO A 219 -11.74 5.99 -21.71
N ARG A 220 -12.00 5.02 -20.81
CA ARG A 220 -11.12 4.75 -19.65
C ARG A 220 -9.70 4.35 -20.05
N HIS A 221 -9.56 3.54 -21.11
CA HIS A 221 -8.28 3.01 -21.59
C HIS A 221 -7.84 3.56 -22.96
N GLY A 222 -8.54 4.56 -23.51
CA GLY A 222 -8.15 5.15 -24.80
C GLY A 222 -7.12 6.25 -24.64
N LYS A 223 -6.26 6.39 -25.66
CA LYS A 223 -5.20 7.41 -25.73
C LYS A 223 -5.64 8.70 -26.43
N PHE A 224 -6.94 8.99 -26.40
CA PHE A 224 -7.52 10.14 -27.08
C PHE A 224 -8.62 10.79 -26.25
N ILE A 225 -8.82 12.07 -26.51
CA ILE A 225 -9.82 12.94 -25.91
C ILE A 225 -10.81 13.31 -27.00
N ALA A 226 -12.10 13.27 -26.71
CA ALA A 226 -13.12 13.79 -27.61
C ALA A 226 -13.63 15.13 -27.12
N TYR A 227 -13.78 16.05 -28.06
CA TYR A 227 -14.30 17.40 -27.83
C TYR A 227 -15.46 17.66 -28.77
N SER A 228 -16.63 17.99 -28.22
CA SER A 228 -17.78 18.39 -29.03
C SER A 228 -17.78 19.88 -29.31
N THR A 229 -18.00 20.17 -30.58
CA THR A 229 -18.52 21.44 -31.08
C THR A 229 -20.01 21.27 -31.36
N LYS A 230 -20.67 22.37 -31.69
CA LYS A 230 -22.10 22.41 -32.05
C LYS A 230 -22.54 21.32 -33.05
N HIS A 231 -21.74 21.02 -34.07
CA HIS A 231 -22.08 20.08 -35.15
C HIS A 231 -21.04 18.98 -35.39
N ALA A 232 -20.04 18.86 -34.52
CA ALA A 232 -18.98 17.89 -34.74
C ALA A 232 -18.29 17.46 -33.45
N ILE A 233 -17.87 16.20 -33.39
CA ILE A 233 -16.99 15.67 -32.35
C ILE A 233 -15.59 15.50 -32.95
N THR A 234 -14.63 16.19 -32.37
CA THR A 234 -13.21 16.09 -32.75
C THR A 234 -12.47 15.20 -31.77
N PHE A 235 -11.62 14.32 -32.30
CA PHE A 235 -10.78 13.42 -31.52
C PHE A 235 -9.35 13.94 -31.55
N TRP A 236 -8.70 13.94 -30.39
CA TRP A 236 -7.35 14.46 -30.19
C TRP A 236 -6.51 13.41 -29.48
N ASN A 237 -5.29 13.18 -29.96
CA ASN A 237 -4.36 12.29 -29.27
C ASN A 237 -3.85 12.95 -27.98
N GLU A 238 -3.92 12.23 -26.87
CA GLU A 238 -3.57 12.74 -25.54
C GLU A 238 -2.08 13.09 -25.39
N SER A 239 -1.21 12.35 -26.07
CA SER A 239 0.25 12.50 -25.96
C SER A 239 0.79 13.57 -26.92
N THR A 240 0.22 13.68 -28.11
CA THR A 240 0.74 14.56 -29.17
C THR A 240 -0.06 15.85 -29.35
N TYR A 241 -1.24 15.96 -28.72
CA TYR A 241 -2.18 17.09 -28.89
C TYR A 241 -2.58 17.35 -30.35
N THR A 242 -2.50 16.33 -31.20
CA THR A 242 -2.87 16.41 -32.61
C THR A 242 -4.27 15.87 -32.84
N LYS A 243 -5.06 16.55 -33.67
CA LYS A 243 -6.36 16.07 -34.11
C LYS A 243 -6.20 14.75 -34.87
N SER A 244 -6.75 13.69 -34.30
CA SER A 244 -6.78 12.34 -34.88
C SER A 244 -8.04 12.13 -35.71
N GLY A 245 -9.19 12.71 -35.32
CA GLY A 245 -10.45 12.38 -35.97
C GLY A 245 -11.53 13.44 -35.92
N LEU A 246 -12.58 13.22 -36.71
CA LEU A 246 -13.74 14.09 -36.81
C LEU A 246 -14.98 13.26 -37.15
N ILE A 247 -16.04 13.43 -36.37
CA ILE A 247 -17.40 12.98 -36.69
C ILE A 247 -18.26 14.23 -36.84
N GLU A 248 -18.75 14.49 -38.05
CA GLU A 248 -19.68 15.59 -38.32
C GLU A 248 -21.12 15.11 -38.25
N ARG A 249 -22.00 15.92 -37.66
CA ARG A 249 -23.44 15.66 -37.61
C ARG A 249 -24.19 16.87 -38.18
N PRO A 250 -25.26 16.62 -38.96
CA PRO A 250 -26.08 17.69 -39.51
C PRO A 250 -26.89 18.42 -38.42
N LEU A 251 -27.17 17.74 -37.30
CA LEU A 251 -27.96 18.26 -36.19
C LEU A 251 -27.06 18.63 -35.01
N GLU A 252 -27.54 19.55 -34.19
CA GLU A 252 -26.82 20.05 -33.03
C GLU A 252 -26.65 18.97 -31.96
N ILE A 253 -25.43 18.77 -31.48
CA ILE A 253 -25.09 17.78 -30.47
C ILE A 253 -25.36 18.37 -29.09
N SER A 254 -26.22 17.72 -28.30
CA SER A 254 -26.53 18.15 -26.93
C SER A 254 -25.61 17.53 -25.88
N PHE A 255 -25.21 16.27 -26.09
CA PHE A 255 -24.39 15.50 -25.16
C PHE A 255 -23.77 14.30 -25.89
N PHE A 256 -22.68 13.75 -25.36
CA PHE A 256 -22.14 12.47 -25.79
C PHE A 256 -21.46 11.75 -24.64
N ALA A 257 -21.36 10.43 -24.73
CA ALA A 257 -20.67 9.60 -23.73
C ALA A 257 -20.01 8.39 -24.41
N PHE A 258 -18.84 7.98 -23.91
CA PHE A 258 -18.21 6.73 -24.33
C PHE A 258 -18.67 5.54 -23.48
N SER A 259 -18.66 4.35 -24.08
CA SER A 259 -18.60 3.12 -23.31
C SER A 259 -17.25 3.00 -22.61
N LEU A 260 -17.22 2.27 -21.50
CA LEU A 260 -16.02 2.14 -20.66
C LEU A 260 -14.81 1.55 -21.43
N ASP A 261 -15.05 0.56 -22.28
CA ASP A 261 -14.07 -0.04 -23.21
C ASP A 261 -13.69 0.86 -24.39
N GLY A 262 -14.37 1.99 -24.58
CA GLY A 262 -14.18 2.90 -25.70
C GLY A 262 -14.58 2.33 -27.06
N GLN A 263 -15.34 1.22 -27.10
CA GLN A 263 -15.83 0.63 -28.34
C GLN A 263 -17.01 1.43 -28.91
N PHE A 264 -17.92 1.90 -28.06
CA PHE A 264 -19.14 2.57 -28.46
C PHE A 264 -19.14 4.04 -28.05
N LEU A 265 -19.69 4.88 -28.92
CA LEU A 265 -19.95 6.29 -28.66
C LEU A 265 -21.45 6.55 -28.78
N ALA A 266 -22.07 7.02 -27.71
CA ALA A 266 -23.43 7.52 -27.74
C ALA A 266 -23.42 9.03 -27.96
N ILE A 267 -24.14 9.50 -28.97
CA ILE A 267 -24.29 10.92 -29.31
C ILE A 267 -25.77 11.28 -29.22
N CYS A 268 -26.09 12.33 -28.49
CA CYS A 268 -27.44 12.87 -28.37
C CYS A 268 -27.58 14.15 -29.21
N GLY A 269 -28.62 14.20 -30.04
CA GLY A 269 -29.04 15.42 -30.74
C GLY A 269 -30.12 16.19 -29.97
N LEU A 270 -30.28 17.48 -30.29
CA LEU A 270 -31.40 18.31 -29.79
C LEU A 270 -32.79 17.86 -30.28
N ASP A 271 -32.84 17.01 -31.30
CA ASP A 271 -34.03 16.33 -31.81
C ASP A 271 -34.51 15.20 -30.89
N GLY A 272 -33.74 14.87 -29.85
CA GLY A 272 -34.00 13.77 -28.95
C GLY A 272 -33.55 12.41 -29.50
N GLU A 273 -32.80 12.40 -30.60
CA GLU A 273 -32.23 11.16 -31.10
C GLU A 273 -30.90 10.84 -30.40
N VAL A 274 -30.83 9.67 -29.76
CA VAL A 274 -29.60 9.09 -29.24
C VAL A 274 -29.08 8.07 -30.25
N THR A 275 -27.99 8.39 -30.94
CA THR A 275 -27.31 7.50 -31.88
C THR A 275 -26.13 6.83 -31.21
N ILE A 276 -26.03 5.50 -31.32
CA ILE A 276 -24.86 4.73 -30.87
C ILE A 276 -24.03 4.39 -32.10
N GLN A 277 -22.76 4.73 -32.05
CA GLN A 277 -21.79 4.43 -33.10
C GLN A 277 -20.76 3.45 -32.56
N ASP A 278 -20.53 2.35 -33.27
CA ASP A 278 -19.39 1.46 -33.01
C ASP A 278 -18.15 2.07 -33.67
N LEU A 279 -17.10 2.27 -32.86
CA LEU A 279 -15.84 2.87 -33.27
C LEU A 279 -14.85 1.84 -33.82
N LYS A 280 -15.21 0.55 -33.88
CA LYS A 280 -14.37 -0.52 -34.48
C LYS A 280 -13.99 -0.24 -35.93
N ASP A 281 -14.83 0.47 -36.69
CA ASP A 281 -14.68 0.66 -38.13
C ASP A 281 -14.27 2.09 -38.57
N GLY A 282 -13.90 3.00 -37.66
CA GLY A 282 -13.33 4.29 -38.08
C GLY A 282 -13.02 5.34 -37.00
N LEU A 283 -11.72 5.51 -36.69
CA LEU A 283 -10.89 6.74 -36.47
C LEU A 283 -9.54 6.31 -35.80
N PRO A 284 -8.40 7.05 -35.95
CA PRO A 284 -7.18 6.47 -36.51
C PRO A 284 -6.11 5.94 -35.53
N SER A 285 -5.47 4.86 -35.98
CA SER A 285 -4.09 4.36 -35.74
C SER A 285 -3.48 4.34 -34.33
N CYS A 286 -4.22 4.66 -33.26
CA CYS A 286 -3.78 4.45 -31.87
C CYS A 286 -4.37 3.20 -31.20
N TYR A 287 -5.28 2.48 -31.87
CA TYR A 287 -5.71 1.11 -31.50
C TYR A 287 -4.75 0.08 -32.10
N SER A 288 -3.54 0.00 -31.58
CA SER A 288 -2.61 -1.05 -31.97
C SER A 288 -1.70 -1.39 -30.79
N THR A 289 -2.12 -2.35 -29.97
CA THR A 289 -1.33 -3.54 -29.56
C THR A 289 -2.18 -4.46 -28.67
N ALA A 290 -3.00 -5.31 -29.29
CA ALA A 290 -3.40 -6.63 -28.79
C ALA A 290 -4.04 -7.41 -29.97
N PRO A 291 -3.89 -8.75 -30.05
CA PRO A 291 -3.92 -9.48 -31.31
C PRO A 291 -5.33 -9.60 -31.92
N ARG A 292 -5.39 -9.38 -33.24
CA ARG A 292 -6.57 -9.63 -34.08
C ARG A 292 -6.98 -11.10 -34.04
N LEU A 293 -8.28 -11.35 -33.88
CA LEU A 293 -8.94 -12.50 -34.52
C LEU A 293 -10.13 -11.99 -35.33
N HIS A 294 -10.02 -12.08 -36.65
CA HIS A 294 -11.13 -11.86 -37.57
C HIS A 294 -12.24 -12.87 -37.30
N ILE A 295 -13.49 -12.41 -37.20
CA ILE A 295 -14.66 -13.19 -37.60
C ILE A 295 -15.55 -12.27 -38.42
N ALA A 296 -15.76 -12.66 -39.67
CA ALA A 296 -16.70 -12.05 -40.60
C ALA A 296 -18.14 -12.35 -40.18
N ASP A 297 -19.01 -11.38 -40.40
CA ASP A 297 -20.46 -11.52 -40.39
C ASP A 297 -20.93 -12.67 -41.29
N THR A 298 -21.95 -13.39 -40.84
CA THR A 298 -23.17 -13.64 -41.62
C THR A 298 -24.21 -14.38 -40.79
N ALA A 299 -25.37 -13.71 -40.68
CA ALA A 299 -26.73 -14.25 -40.68
C ALA A 299 -27.15 -15.31 -39.64
N LEU A 300 -28.06 -14.89 -38.74
CA LEU A 300 -29.31 -15.62 -38.52
C LEU A 300 -30.37 -14.68 -37.90
N GLU A 301 -31.12 -14.03 -38.77
CA GLU A 301 -32.53 -13.68 -38.50
C GLU A 301 -33.32 -14.97 -38.27
N GLY A 302 -34.26 -14.96 -37.33
CA GLY A 302 -35.25 -16.03 -37.24
C GLY A 302 -35.99 -16.16 -35.89
N CYS A 303 -36.97 -15.27 -35.70
CA CYS A 303 -38.19 -15.49 -34.90
C CYS A 303 -38.07 -15.62 -33.36
N LEU A 304 -38.29 -14.50 -32.67
CA LEU A 304 -39.17 -14.47 -31.50
C LEU A 304 -40.62 -14.30 -32.01
N VAL A 305 -41.48 -15.25 -31.69
CA VAL A 305 -42.92 -15.02 -31.56
C VAL A 305 -43.26 -15.36 -30.11
N ASP A 306 -44.00 -14.45 -29.50
CA ASP A 306 -44.48 -14.48 -28.12
C ASP A 306 -45.09 -15.81 -27.72
N ALA A 307 -44.89 -16.18 -26.45
CA ALA A 307 -45.77 -17.12 -25.77
C ALA A 307 -45.90 -16.70 -24.30
N GLU A 308 -47.00 -16.00 -24.02
CA GLU A 308 -47.65 -16.03 -22.72
C GLU A 308 -47.89 -17.48 -22.28
N ALA A 309 -47.86 -17.69 -20.97
CA ALA A 309 -48.06 -18.99 -20.33
C ALA A 309 -49.39 -19.65 -20.71
N PRO A 310 -49.46 -20.99 -20.82
CA PRO A 310 -50.70 -21.70 -20.61
C PRO A 310 -50.71 -22.42 -19.27
N SER A 311 -51.81 -22.20 -18.57
CA SER A 311 -52.34 -23.04 -17.51
C SER A 311 -52.47 -24.51 -17.95
N THR A 312 -52.36 -25.37 -16.95
CA THR A 312 -52.72 -26.80 -16.94
C THR A 312 -54.03 -27.11 -17.67
N ASP A 313 -53.96 -27.81 -18.80
CA ASP A 313 -54.75 -29.00 -19.16
C ASP A 313 -54.68 -29.29 -20.67
N ALA A 314 -54.93 -30.56 -21.02
CA ALA A 314 -55.11 -31.13 -22.36
C ALA A 314 -53.84 -31.51 -23.16
N ILE A 315 -53.40 -32.75 -22.93
CA ILE A 315 -52.74 -33.55 -23.97
C ILE A 315 -53.83 -34.01 -24.94
N SER A 316 -53.80 -33.53 -26.19
CA SER A 316 -54.35 -34.27 -27.31
C SER A 316 -53.43 -34.17 -28.52
N THR A 317 -53.14 -35.34 -29.08
CA THR A 317 -52.29 -35.57 -30.24
C THR A 317 -52.99 -35.12 -31.52
N SER A 318 -52.34 -34.30 -32.35
CA SER A 318 -52.26 -34.53 -33.80
C SER A 318 -51.39 -33.49 -34.54
N GLN A 319 -50.64 -34.02 -35.51
CA GLN A 319 -50.12 -33.38 -36.73
C GLN A 319 -49.05 -32.30 -36.60
N TYR A 320 -47.79 -32.70 -36.77
CA TYR A 320 -46.87 -32.06 -37.74
C TYR A 320 -45.85 -33.10 -38.21
N GLN A 321 -45.95 -33.51 -39.47
CA GLN A 321 -44.90 -34.25 -40.18
C GLN A 321 -43.88 -33.24 -40.72
N GLY A 322 -42.60 -33.42 -40.38
CA GLY A 322 -41.49 -32.68 -40.96
C GLY A 322 -40.20 -32.85 -40.17
N ASN A 323 -39.30 -33.69 -40.68
CA ASN A 323 -37.93 -33.99 -40.22
C ASN A 323 -37.79 -34.91 -38.99
N HIS A 324 -37.44 -36.16 -39.26
CA HIS A 324 -37.07 -37.19 -38.30
C HIS A 324 -35.84 -36.77 -37.45
N ILE A 325 -36.10 -36.10 -36.33
CA ILE A 325 -35.24 -36.18 -35.15
C ILE A 325 -35.67 -37.48 -34.42
N PRO A 326 -34.77 -38.41 -34.08
CA PRO A 326 -35.16 -39.60 -33.33
C PRO A 326 -35.84 -39.15 -32.02
N ALA A 327 -37.01 -39.73 -31.70
CA ALA A 327 -37.88 -39.29 -30.60
C ALA A 327 -37.15 -39.11 -29.24
N ASN A 328 -36.05 -39.85 -29.04
CA ASN A 328 -35.19 -39.75 -27.86
C ASN A 328 -34.43 -38.41 -27.78
N ARG A 329 -33.98 -37.82 -28.90
CA ARG A 329 -33.27 -36.52 -28.91
C ARG A 329 -34.21 -35.33 -28.65
N SER A 330 -35.45 -35.40 -29.12
CA SER A 330 -36.47 -34.40 -28.77
C SER A 330 -36.84 -34.45 -27.29
N LEU A 331 -36.97 -35.66 -26.72
CA LEU A 331 -37.22 -35.84 -25.30
C LEU A 331 -36.06 -35.35 -24.44
N ALA A 332 -34.81 -35.63 -24.84
CA ALA A 332 -33.61 -35.13 -24.15
C ALA A 332 -33.58 -33.59 -24.08
N ARG A 333 -33.98 -32.89 -25.14
CA ARG A 333 -34.06 -31.41 -25.15
C ARG A 333 -35.10 -30.86 -24.18
N VAL A 334 -36.25 -31.53 -24.06
CA VAL A 334 -37.30 -31.13 -23.10
C VAL A 334 -36.79 -31.30 -21.67
N LEU A 335 -36.14 -32.42 -21.38
CA LEU A 335 -35.54 -32.68 -20.07
C LEU A 335 -34.43 -31.68 -19.71
N ILE A 336 -33.60 -31.27 -20.68
CA ILE A 336 -32.58 -30.21 -20.48
C ILE A 336 -33.23 -28.88 -20.09
N LYS A 337 -34.31 -28.48 -20.81
CA LYS A 337 -35.03 -27.24 -20.50
C LYS A 337 -35.70 -27.30 -19.12
N ARG A 338 -36.34 -28.43 -18.78
CA ARG A 338 -36.97 -28.62 -17.48
C ARG A 338 -35.97 -28.66 -16.33
N SER A 339 -34.82 -29.32 -16.52
CA SER A 339 -33.70 -29.31 -15.59
C SER A 339 -33.21 -27.88 -15.31
N LYS A 340 -33.10 -27.03 -16.34
CA LYS A 340 -32.74 -25.60 -16.16
C LYS A 340 -33.74 -24.87 -15.26
N VAL A 341 -35.04 -25.11 -15.42
CA VAL A 341 -36.09 -24.52 -14.57
C VAL A 341 -35.96 -25.03 -13.13
N TYR A 342 -35.77 -26.34 -12.93
CA TYR A 342 -35.56 -26.90 -11.60
C TYR A 342 -34.31 -26.37 -10.89
N VAL A 343 -33.22 -26.09 -11.62
CA VAL A 343 -32.06 -25.38 -11.05
C VAL A 343 -32.44 -23.94 -10.65
N ALA A 344 -33.25 -23.23 -11.42
CA ALA A 344 -33.70 -21.89 -11.02
C ALA A 344 -34.58 -21.91 -9.75
N ASP A 345 -35.42 -22.94 -9.61
CA ASP A 345 -36.36 -23.12 -8.49
C ASP A 345 -35.73 -23.73 -7.23
N GLY A 346 -34.42 -24.04 -7.24
CA GLY A 346 -33.75 -24.66 -6.11
C GLY A 346 -33.98 -26.17 -5.94
N LEU A 347 -34.60 -26.82 -6.93
CA LEU A 347 -34.96 -28.24 -6.92
C LEU A 347 -33.84 -29.12 -7.52
N TRP A 348 -32.68 -29.14 -6.86
CA TRP A 348 -31.43 -29.72 -7.39
C TRP A 348 -31.51 -31.21 -7.71
N GLU A 349 -32.19 -32.00 -6.89
CA GLU A 349 -32.33 -33.45 -7.11
C GLU A 349 -33.17 -33.77 -8.35
N LEU A 350 -34.27 -33.03 -8.55
CA LEU A 350 -35.13 -33.16 -9.74
C LEU A 350 -34.39 -32.67 -10.98
N ALA A 351 -33.65 -31.57 -10.87
CA ALA A 351 -32.78 -31.09 -11.95
C ALA A 351 -31.73 -32.12 -12.35
N LEU A 352 -31.10 -32.77 -11.37
CA LEU A 352 -30.07 -33.80 -11.58
C LEU A 352 -30.66 -35.07 -12.21
N ASN A 353 -31.84 -35.49 -11.78
CA ASN A 353 -32.56 -36.63 -12.37
C ASN A 353 -32.86 -36.40 -13.86
N ASP A 354 -33.35 -35.20 -14.20
CA ASP A 354 -33.62 -34.82 -15.59
C ASP A 354 -32.35 -34.70 -16.42
N ALA A 355 -31.27 -34.17 -15.85
CA ALA A 355 -29.98 -34.10 -16.52
C ALA A 355 -29.41 -35.51 -16.80
N ASN A 356 -29.47 -36.42 -15.83
CA ASN A 356 -29.02 -37.81 -16.02
C ASN A 356 -29.86 -38.54 -17.09
N LYS A 357 -31.19 -38.41 -17.06
CA LYS A 357 -32.06 -38.98 -18.10
C LYS A 357 -31.79 -38.37 -19.48
N ALA A 358 -31.49 -37.08 -19.56
CA ALA A 358 -31.10 -36.45 -20.82
C ALA A 358 -29.77 -37.01 -21.36
N ILE A 359 -28.80 -37.28 -20.48
CA ILE A 359 -27.52 -37.92 -20.83
C ILE A 359 -27.74 -39.36 -21.30
N GLU A 360 -28.63 -40.13 -20.65
CA GLU A 360 -28.98 -41.50 -21.08
C GLU A 360 -29.59 -41.53 -22.49
N LEU A 361 -30.45 -40.57 -22.80
CA LEU A 361 -31.13 -40.46 -24.09
C LEU A 361 -30.24 -39.89 -25.22
N ASP A 362 -29.28 -39.03 -24.89
CA ASP A 362 -28.30 -38.51 -25.84
C ASP A 362 -26.91 -38.29 -25.19
N PRO A 363 -26.09 -39.36 -25.07
CA PRO A 363 -24.76 -39.27 -24.45
C PRO A 363 -23.75 -38.42 -25.24
N SER A 364 -24.06 -38.10 -26.50
CA SER A 364 -23.20 -37.30 -27.37
C SER A 364 -23.39 -35.79 -27.19
N SER A 365 -24.52 -35.39 -26.59
CA SER A 365 -24.87 -33.99 -26.38
C SER A 365 -24.15 -33.40 -25.15
N PRO A 366 -23.43 -32.28 -25.28
CA PRO A 366 -22.77 -31.63 -24.14
C PRO A 366 -23.75 -31.01 -23.15
N TRP A 367 -24.97 -30.70 -23.57
CA TRP A 367 -25.95 -29.95 -22.78
C TRP A 367 -26.55 -30.73 -21.62
N GLY A 368 -26.63 -32.05 -21.71
CA GLY A 368 -27.00 -32.88 -20.55
C GLY A 368 -25.96 -32.78 -19.43
N TYR A 369 -24.68 -32.80 -19.79
CA TYR A 369 -23.56 -32.66 -18.86
C TYR A 369 -23.47 -31.24 -18.28
N GLU A 370 -23.76 -30.20 -19.07
CA GLU A 370 -23.86 -28.81 -18.58
C GLU A 370 -24.93 -28.67 -17.48
N ARG A 371 -26.13 -29.24 -17.71
CA ARG A 371 -27.20 -29.21 -16.71
C ARG A 371 -26.86 -30.02 -15.46
N LYS A 372 -26.20 -31.17 -15.64
CA LYS A 372 -25.69 -31.98 -14.53
C LYS A 372 -24.68 -31.20 -13.69
N HIS A 373 -23.74 -30.52 -14.33
CA HIS A 373 -22.80 -29.63 -13.65
C HIS A 373 -23.52 -28.54 -12.86
N ALA A 374 -24.47 -27.82 -13.48
CA ALA A 374 -25.20 -26.74 -12.82
C ALA A 374 -25.99 -27.22 -11.59
N ALA A 375 -26.66 -28.38 -11.69
CA ALA A 375 -27.39 -28.98 -10.57
C ALA A 375 -26.45 -29.39 -9.42
N LEU A 376 -25.33 -30.05 -9.72
CA LEU A 376 -24.33 -30.48 -8.74
C LEU A 376 -23.62 -29.30 -8.07
N HIS A 377 -23.26 -28.28 -8.84
CA HIS A 377 -22.65 -27.05 -8.33
C HIS A 377 -23.56 -26.38 -7.29
N LYS A 378 -24.86 -26.25 -7.61
CA LYS A 378 -25.83 -25.64 -6.70
C LYS A 378 -26.18 -26.52 -5.50
N ALA A 379 -26.07 -27.85 -5.63
CA ALA A 379 -26.19 -28.79 -4.53
C ALA A 379 -24.96 -28.81 -3.59
N GLY A 380 -23.86 -28.13 -3.95
CA GLY A 380 -22.61 -28.11 -3.16
C GLY A 380 -21.66 -29.29 -3.42
N ASP A 381 -22.01 -30.18 -4.37
CA ASP A 381 -21.15 -31.30 -4.78
C ASP A 381 -20.20 -30.87 -5.90
N TYR A 382 -19.21 -30.05 -5.51
CA TYR A 382 -18.29 -29.41 -6.45
C TYR A 382 -17.38 -30.40 -7.19
N GLU A 383 -17.03 -31.52 -6.57
CA GLU A 383 -16.15 -32.52 -7.17
C GLU A 383 -16.84 -33.21 -8.36
N ASN A 384 -18.07 -33.68 -8.16
CA ASN A 384 -18.84 -34.26 -9.24
C ASN A 384 -19.27 -33.20 -10.27
N ALA A 385 -19.48 -31.96 -9.86
CA ALA A 385 -19.73 -30.85 -10.78
C ALA A 385 -18.53 -30.61 -11.71
N VAL A 386 -17.31 -30.54 -11.20
CA VAL A 386 -16.10 -30.36 -12.02
C VAL A 386 -15.92 -31.54 -12.98
N ASN A 387 -16.10 -32.78 -12.50
CA ASN A 387 -16.04 -33.97 -13.34
C ASN A 387 -17.07 -33.93 -14.49
N ALA A 388 -18.31 -33.53 -14.21
CA ALA A 388 -19.35 -33.39 -15.24
C ALA A 388 -18.98 -32.32 -16.29
N PHE A 389 -18.34 -31.24 -15.87
CA PHE A 389 -17.88 -30.18 -16.77
C PHE A 389 -16.68 -30.60 -17.62
N GLU A 390 -15.71 -31.34 -17.06
CA GLU A 390 -14.61 -31.91 -17.84
C GLU A 390 -15.11 -32.88 -18.92
N VAL A 391 -16.12 -33.70 -18.59
CA VAL A 391 -16.79 -34.57 -19.57
C VAL A 391 -17.52 -33.75 -20.63
N MET A 392 -18.20 -32.66 -20.26
CA MET A 392 -18.83 -31.74 -21.22
C MET A 392 -17.81 -31.19 -22.23
N LEU A 393 -16.67 -30.67 -21.76
CA LEU A 393 -15.61 -30.13 -22.63
C LEU A 393 -15.03 -31.20 -23.56
N SER A 394 -14.88 -32.43 -23.07
CA SER A 394 -14.48 -33.59 -23.88
C SER A 394 -15.50 -33.87 -24.99
N LYS A 395 -16.81 -33.85 -24.69
CA LYS A 395 -17.87 -34.02 -25.70
C LYS A 395 -17.92 -32.90 -26.72
N ILE A 396 -17.71 -31.65 -26.31
CA ILE A 396 -17.61 -30.50 -27.22
C ILE A 396 -16.45 -30.70 -28.20
N SER A 397 -15.30 -31.14 -27.70
CA SER A 397 -14.09 -31.37 -28.50
C SER A 397 -14.23 -32.53 -29.48
N GLN A 398 -14.95 -33.59 -29.10
CA GLN A 398 -15.20 -34.79 -29.90
C GLN A 398 -16.39 -34.66 -30.86
N SER A 399 -17.16 -33.56 -30.81
CA SER A 399 -18.35 -33.38 -31.63
C SER A 399 -18.03 -33.30 -33.12
N THR A 400 -18.84 -33.98 -33.94
CA THR A 400 -18.77 -33.91 -35.40
C THR A 400 -19.27 -32.56 -35.95
N ASP A 401 -20.02 -31.80 -35.15
CA ASP A 401 -20.55 -30.48 -35.50
C ASP A 401 -19.48 -29.38 -35.30
N PRO A 402 -19.08 -28.66 -36.37
CA PRO A 402 -18.12 -27.54 -36.28
C PRO A 402 -18.59 -26.40 -35.37
N SER A 403 -19.90 -26.14 -35.30
CA SER A 403 -20.48 -25.06 -34.49
C SER A 403 -20.35 -25.38 -33.00
N ILE A 404 -20.53 -26.66 -32.62
CA ILE A 404 -20.30 -27.11 -31.24
C ILE A 404 -18.82 -27.00 -30.90
N ARG A 405 -17.90 -27.45 -31.78
CA ARG A 405 -16.45 -27.36 -31.51
C ARG A 405 -15.95 -25.92 -31.31
N LYS A 406 -16.55 -24.93 -31.97
CA LYS A 406 -16.22 -23.51 -31.75
C LYS A 406 -16.51 -23.04 -30.32
N LEU A 407 -17.40 -23.71 -29.60
CA LEU A 407 -17.75 -23.35 -28.22
C LEU A 407 -16.60 -23.52 -27.22
N ASN A 408 -15.61 -24.37 -27.52
CA ASN A 408 -14.41 -24.53 -26.69
C ASN A 408 -13.66 -23.21 -26.44
N ARG A 409 -13.87 -22.18 -27.28
CA ARG A 409 -13.25 -20.85 -27.12
C ARG A 409 -13.86 -20.02 -25.98
N TYR A 410 -15.07 -20.36 -25.53
CA TYR A 410 -15.82 -19.61 -24.52
C TYR A 410 -15.77 -20.25 -23.14
N TYR A 411 -15.24 -21.47 -23.03
CA TYR A 411 -15.14 -22.19 -21.77
C TYR A 411 -13.68 -22.31 -21.33
N ILE A 412 -13.47 -22.19 -20.03
CA ILE A 412 -12.15 -22.31 -19.40
C ILE A 412 -12.00 -23.73 -18.89
N ASN A 413 -10.87 -24.36 -19.25
CA ASN A 413 -10.56 -25.69 -18.73
C ASN A 413 -10.31 -25.60 -17.21
N PRO A 414 -10.93 -26.47 -16.37
CA PRO A 414 -10.68 -26.53 -14.93
C PRO A 414 -9.20 -26.62 -14.55
N THR A 415 -8.36 -27.22 -15.39
CA THR A 415 -6.91 -27.29 -15.22
C THR A 415 -6.26 -25.90 -15.26
N ASN A 416 -6.72 -25.01 -16.14
CA ASN A 416 -6.21 -23.63 -16.21
C ASN A 416 -6.59 -22.86 -14.94
N THR A 417 -7.84 -22.97 -14.48
CA THR A 417 -8.28 -22.37 -13.21
C THR A 417 -7.46 -22.89 -12.03
N ARG A 418 -7.21 -24.21 -11.99
CA ARG A 418 -6.33 -24.83 -10.97
C ARG A 418 -4.92 -24.24 -10.99
N MET A 419 -4.35 -23.99 -12.16
CA MET A 419 -3.03 -23.35 -12.28
C MET A 419 -3.04 -21.90 -11.79
N VAL A 420 -4.09 -21.13 -12.08
CA VAL A 420 -4.24 -19.75 -11.59
C VAL A 420 -4.33 -19.72 -10.07
N ILE A 421 -5.17 -20.59 -9.49
CA ILE A 421 -5.30 -20.70 -8.03
C ILE A 421 -3.95 -21.09 -7.40
N ARG A 422 -3.27 -22.10 -7.95
CA ARG A 422 -1.93 -22.50 -7.46
C ARG A 422 -0.92 -21.36 -7.50
N ARG A 423 -0.94 -20.52 -8.53
CA ARG A 423 -0.07 -19.33 -8.60
C ARG A 423 -0.43 -18.31 -7.51
N ALA A 424 -1.72 -18.06 -7.29
CA ALA A 424 -2.17 -17.18 -6.21
C ALA A 424 -1.74 -17.72 -4.83
N VAL A 425 -1.87 -19.03 -4.61
CA VAL A 425 -1.40 -19.70 -3.38
C VAL A 425 0.11 -19.49 -3.17
N GLN A 426 0.91 -19.75 -4.21
CA GLN A 426 2.36 -19.55 -4.14
C GLN A 426 2.73 -18.08 -3.90
N GLN A 427 1.95 -17.13 -4.42
CA GLN A 427 2.14 -15.72 -4.16
C GLN A 427 1.82 -15.36 -2.70
N ALA A 428 0.73 -15.88 -2.14
CA ALA A 428 0.30 -15.60 -0.78
C ALA A 428 1.29 -16.14 0.28
N ILE A 429 1.86 -17.33 0.07
CA ILE A 429 2.83 -17.94 1.01
C ILE A 429 4.30 -17.56 0.73
N ARG A 430 4.57 -16.74 -0.30
CA ARG A 430 5.93 -16.37 -0.68
C ARG A 430 6.67 -15.71 0.48
N ASP A 431 6.00 -14.75 1.10
CA ASP A 431 6.56 -13.90 2.16
C ASP A 431 6.19 -14.35 3.58
N SER A 432 5.47 -15.47 3.73
CA SER A 432 5.15 -16.06 5.03
C SER A 432 6.33 -16.89 5.60
N PRO A 433 6.31 -17.19 6.91
CA PRO A 433 7.25 -18.11 7.52
C PRO A 433 7.32 -19.46 6.81
N ARG A 434 8.51 -20.07 6.82
CA ARG A 434 8.74 -21.38 6.16
C ARG A 434 7.86 -22.49 6.72
N VAL A 435 7.66 -22.49 8.03
CA VAL A 435 6.86 -23.48 8.75
C VAL A 435 5.84 -22.72 9.59
N LEU A 436 4.60 -23.19 9.54
CA LEU A 436 3.48 -22.67 10.32
C LEU A 436 2.76 -23.82 11.01
N ILE A 437 2.16 -23.55 12.16
CA ILE A 437 1.23 -24.44 12.82
C ILE A 437 -0.13 -24.27 12.15
N ASN A 438 -0.73 -25.36 11.69
CA ASN A 438 -2.14 -25.38 11.32
C ASN A 438 -2.98 -25.49 12.59
N THR A 439 -3.75 -24.45 12.92
CA THR A 439 -4.49 -24.33 14.19
C THR A 439 -5.68 -25.30 14.31
N ILE A 440 -6.10 -25.94 13.22
CA ILE A 440 -7.16 -26.95 13.26
C ILE A 440 -6.57 -28.30 13.64
N SER A 441 -5.49 -28.70 12.98
CA SER A 441 -4.85 -30.01 13.17
C SER A 441 -3.77 -30.04 14.25
N GLY A 442 -3.24 -28.88 14.65
CA GLY A 442 -2.08 -28.78 15.55
C GLY A 442 -0.76 -29.26 14.95
N ARG A 443 -0.68 -29.45 13.62
CA ARG A 443 0.54 -29.91 12.92
C ARG A 443 1.40 -28.75 12.44
N LEU A 444 2.72 -28.92 12.49
CA LEU A 444 3.66 -28.08 11.74
C LEU A 444 3.64 -28.47 10.27
N LEU A 445 3.44 -27.48 9.39
CA LEU A 445 3.40 -27.67 7.94
C LEU A 445 4.41 -26.75 7.25
N ASP A 446 5.20 -27.31 6.34
CA ASP A 446 6.10 -26.54 5.48
C ASP A 446 5.33 -25.82 4.34
N LYS A 447 6.02 -25.04 3.50
CA LYS A 447 5.37 -24.31 2.39
C LYS A 447 4.67 -25.23 1.37
N SER A 448 5.16 -26.44 1.16
CA SER A 448 4.56 -27.40 0.22
C SER A 448 3.27 -27.99 0.79
N GLU A 449 3.29 -28.36 2.07
CA GLU A 449 2.13 -28.83 2.80
C GLU A 449 1.10 -27.72 3.01
N GLN A 450 1.54 -26.49 3.30
CA GLN A 450 0.69 -25.30 3.36
C GLN A 450 -0.06 -25.09 2.03
N ALA A 451 0.64 -25.19 0.90
CA ALA A 451 0.02 -25.07 -0.43
C ALA A 451 -1.03 -26.17 -0.67
N SER A 452 -0.71 -27.41 -0.26
CA SER A 452 -1.61 -28.56 -0.40
C SER A 452 -2.86 -28.47 0.49
N SER A 453 -2.76 -27.80 1.64
CA SER A 453 -3.86 -27.61 2.59
C SER A 453 -5.05 -26.88 1.96
N PHE A 454 -4.81 -25.83 1.16
CA PHE A 454 -5.89 -25.11 0.48
C PHE A 454 -6.61 -25.95 -0.56
N GLU A 455 -5.90 -26.84 -1.27
CA GLU A 455 -6.49 -27.74 -2.27
C GLU A 455 -7.49 -28.74 -1.67
N SER A 456 -7.34 -29.05 -0.38
CA SER A 456 -8.24 -29.94 0.35
C SER A 456 -9.58 -29.29 0.74
N LEU A 457 -9.68 -27.96 0.67
CA LEU A 457 -10.87 -27.23 1.12
C LEU A 457 -12.01 -27.29 0.11
N PRO A 458 -13.28 -27.27 0.59
CA PRO A 458 -14.44 -27.14 -0.29
C PRO A 458 -14.39 -25.89 -1.17
N VAL A 459 -13.87 -24.77 -0.66
CA VAL A 459 -13.75 -23.48 -1.37
C VAL A 459 -12.88 -23.62 -2.62
N PHE A 460 -11.79 -24.40 -2.56
CA PHE A 460 -10.94 -24.64 -3.74
C PHE A 460 -11.72 -25.33 -4.86
N LYS A 461 -12.49 -26.37 -4.53
CA LYS A 461 -13.34 -27.07 -5.50
C LYS A 461 -14.47 -26.18 -6.00
N GLN A 462 -15.05 -25.36 -5.14
CA GLN A 462 -16.08 -24.38 -5.49
C GLN A 462 -15.57 -23.36 -6.50
N LEU A 463 -14.39 -22.78 -6.29
CA LEU A 463 -13.76 -21.82 -7.21
C LEU A 463 -13.56 -22.45 -8.58
N ILE A 464 -13.01 -23.67 -8.64
CA ILE A 464 -12.84 -24.38 -9.92
C ILE A 464 -14.19 -24.61 -10.60
N SER A 465 -15.20 -24.98 -9.83
CA SER A 465 -16.56 -25.23 -10.33
C SER A 465 -17.27 -23.97 -10.81
N SER A 466 -16.99 -22.78 -10.26
CA SER A 466 -17.63 -21.53 -10.67
C SER A 466 -16.98 -20.86 -11.90
N MET A 467 -15.67 -21.03 -12.11
CA MET A 467 -14.93 -20.36 -13.20
C MET A 467 -15.03 -21.11 -14.54
N THR A 468 -16.26 -21.31 -15.04
CA THR A 468 -16.50 -22.10 -16.27
C THR A 468 -16.26 -21.30 -17.56
N THR A 469 -16.43 -19.98 -17.54
CA THR A 469 -16.34 -19.10 -18.72
C THR A 469 -15.37 -17.94 -18.54
N ILE A 470 -15.28 -17.38 -17.33
CA ILE A 470 -14.37 -16.30 -16.95
C ILE A 470 -13.66 -16.71 -15.66
N VAL A 471 -12.35 -16.41 -15.57
CA VAL A 471 -11.59 -16.56 -14.33
C VAL A 471 -11.64 -15.23 -13.58
N ASP A 472 -12.33 -15.24 -12.45
CA ASP A 472 -12.38 -14.11 -11.53
C ASP A 472 -11.11 -14.11 -10.67
N HIS A 473 -10.13 -13.32 -11.09
CA HIS A 473 -8.84 -13.20 -10.41
C HIS A 473 -8.97 -12.54 -9.03
N THR A 474 -9.87 -11.56 -8.88
CA THR A 474 -10.03 -10.82 -7.62
C THR A 474 -10.63 -11.69 -6.55
N ARG A 475 -11.62 -12.53 -6.88
CA ARG A 475 -12.18 -13.52 -5.95
C ARG A 475 -11.16 -14.58 -5.54
N ILE A 476 -10.38 -15.11 -6.50
CA ILE A 476 -9.33 -16.09 -6.19
C ILE A 476 -8.30 -15.48 -5.24
N GLU A 477 -7.81 -14.27 -5.54
CA GLU A 477 -6.83 -13.58 -4.70
C GLU A 477 -7.40 -13.28 -3.31
N HIS A 478 -8.66 -12.85 -3.21
CA HIS A 478 -9.34 -12.61 -1.95
C HIS A 478 -9.42 -13.89 -1.09
N ASP A 479 -10.00 -14.97 -1.62
CA ASP A 479 -10.21 -16.22 -0.88
C ASP A 479 -8.89 -16.86 -0.43
N VAL A 480 -7.88 -16.85 -1.32
CA VAL A 480 -6.53 -17.36 -1.02
C VAL A 480 -5.86 -16.49 0.05
N THR A 481 -5.88 -15.17 -0.10
CA THR A 481 -5.23 -14.25 0.85
C THR A 481 -5.88 -14.36 2.23
N GLN A 482 -7.21 -14.42 2.32
CA GLN A 482 -7.92 -14.58 3.60
C GLN A 482 -7.53 -15.89 4.28
N TYR A 483 -7.43 -17.00 3.54
CA TYR A 483 -7.06 -18.29 4.11
C TYR A 483 -5.63 -18.33 4.66
N TYR A 484 -4.68 -17.69 3.97
CA TYR A 484 -3.26 -17.70 4.38
C TYR A 484 -2.87 -16.58 5.35
N ARG A 485 -3.84 -15.83 5.88
CA ARG A 485 -3.61 -14.96 7.04
C ARG A 485 -3.11 -15.81 8.21
N TYR A 486 -2.03 -15.36 8.84
CA TYR A 486 -1.41 -16.04 9.98
C TYR A 486 -1.25 -15.10 11.17
N ALA A 487 -1.24 -15.70 12.36
CA ALA A 487 -0.97 -15.02 13.61
C ALA A 487 0.43 -15.35 14.15
N MET A 488 1.05 -14.38 14.82
CA MET A 488 2.37 -14.51 15.43
C MET A 488 2.24 -14.55 16.95
N PHE A 489 3.07 -15.39 17.60
CA PHE A 489 3.21 -15.38 19.04
C PHE A 489 4.37 -14.47 19.44
N SER A 490 4.14 -13.62 20.44
CA SER A 490 5.17 -12.82 21.10
C SER A 490 5.09 -13.12 22.59
N HIS A 491 6.11 -13.75 23.14
CA HIS A 491 6.07 -14.21 24.53
C HIS A 491 7.46 -14.27 25.15
N GLU A 492 7.48 -14.32 26.49
CA GLU A 492 8.69 -14.65 27.23
C GLU A 492 8.92 -16.16 27.16
N ARG A 493 10.06 -16.57 26.59
CA ARG A 493 10.40 -18.00 26.46
C ARG A 493 10.69 -18.60 27.85
N GLU A 494 10.03 -19.71 28.15
CA GLU A 494 10.24 -20.48 29.37
C GLU A 494 11.13 -21.72 29.16
N ASP A 495 11.73 -22.19 30.25
CA ASP A 495 12.40 -23.48 30.28
C ASP A 495 11.37 -24.59 30.04
N ASN A 496 11.67 -25.49 29.10
CA ASN A 496 10.81 -26.60 28.65
C ASN A 496 9.65 -26.24 27.70
N GLU A 497 9.69 -25.07 27.04
CA GLU A 497 8.79 -24.83 25.91
C GLU A 497 9.03 -25.84 24.77
N PRO A 498 7.96 -26.28 24.09
CA PRO A 498 8.06 -27.29 23.04
C PRO A 498 8.89 -26.77 21.86
N LEU A 499 9.92 -27.54 21.49
CA LEU A 499 10.78 -27.24 20.36
C LEU A 499 10.22 -27.84 19.07
N PHE A 500 10.82 -27.46 17.94
CA PHE A 500 10.48 -27.96 16.60
C PHE A 500 10.34 -29.50 16.56
N GLU A 501 11.29 -30.24 17.13
CA GLU A 501 11.25 -31.70 17.14
C GLU A 501 10.09 -32.27 17.97
N ASN A 502 9.72 -31.62 19.07
CA ASN A 502 8.65 -32.10 19.95
C ASN A 502 7.32 -32.06 19.20
N VAL A 503 7.03 -30.94 18.54
CA VAL A 503 5.78 -30.72 17.79
C VAL A 503 5.76 -31.49 16.46
N THR A 504 6.92 -31.82 15.90
CA THR A 504 7.01 -32.69 14.72
C THR A 504 6.67 -34.14 15.06
N ARG A 505 7.07 -34.62 16.25
CA ARG A 505 6.79 -35.99 16.71
C ARG A 505 5.35 -36.16 17.19
N VAL A 506 4.78 -35.12 17.80
CA VAL A 506 3.45 -35.11 18.42
C VAL A 506 2.77 -33.79 18.07
N ILE A 507 1.49 -33.80 17.66
CA ILE A 507 0.77 -32.56 17.36
C ILE A 507 0.61 -31.68 18.61
N VAL A 508 0.43 -30.36 18.43
CA VAL A 508 0.33 -29.38 19.54
C VAL A 508 -0.67 -29.82 20.62
N TYR A 509 -1.82 -30.34 20.22
CA TYR A 509 -2.90 -30.72 21.14
C TYR A 509 -2.62 -32.00 21.94
N ASP A 510 -1.70 -32.84 21.47
CA ASP A 510 -1.32 -34.10 22.12
C ASP A 510 -0.05 -33.96 22.97
N LEU A 511 0.51 -32.74 23.05
CA LEU A 511 1.63 -32.46 23.94
C LEU A 511 1.22 -32.71 25.40
N LYS A 512 2.15 -33.28 26.18
CA LYS A 512 1.95 -33.55 27.62
C LYS A 512 1.55 -32.29 28.36
N ASP A 513 0.68 -32.42 29.34
CA ASP A 513 0.23 -31.29 30.14
C ASP A 513 1.40 -30.72 30.96
N SER A 514 1.68 -29.45 30.70
CA SER A 514 2.67 -28.64 31.40
C SER A 514 2.37 -27.16 31.10
N PRO A 515 2.69 -26.22 32.01
CA PRO A 515 2.41 -24.80 31.78
C PRO A 515 2.96 -24.29 30.43
N ALA A 516 4.18 -24.71 30.06
CA ALA A 516 4.83 -24.32 28.82
C ALA A 516 4.15 -24.90 27.56
N ASN A 517 3.63 -26.13 27.62
CA ASN A 517 2.87 -26.72 26.50
C ASN A 517 1.45 -26.15 26.42
N ASP A 518 0.81 -25.93 27.56
CA ASP A 518 -0.54 -25.39 27.64
C ASP A 518 -0.61 -23.96 27.11
N LYS A 519 0.47 -23.19 27.30
CA LYS A 519 0.68 -21.90 26.65
C LYS A 519 0.59 -21.99 25.12
N LEU A 520 1.27 -22.94 24.48
CA LEU A 520 1.19 -23.13 23.03
C LEU A 520 -0.19 -23.64 22.58
N LYS A 521 -0.80 -24.56 23.34
CA LYS A 521 -2.16 -25.05 23.08
C LYS A 521 -3.18 -23.91 23.11
N MET A 522 -3.09 -23.04 24.12
CA MET A 522 -3.99 -21.91 24.32
C MET A 522 -3.79 -20.83 23.25
N PHE A 523 -2.55 -20.52 22.89
CA PHE A 523 -2.23 -19.67 21.74
C PHE A 523 -2.95 -20.16 20.47
N CYS A 524 -2.77 -21.45 20.11
CA CYS A 524 -3.40 -22.02 18.92
C CYS A 524 -4.94 -22.02 19.01
N LYS A 525 -5.49 -22.24 20.22
CA LYS A 525 -6.93 -22.18 20.46
C LYS A 525 -7.50 -20.78 20.21
N ILE A 526 -6.89 -19.73 20.77
CA ILE A 526 -7.37 -18.34 20.61
C ILE A 526 -7.34 -17.93 19.14
N ILE A 527 -6.29 -18.29 18.41
CA ILE A 527 -6.15 -17.98 16.98
C ILE A 527 -7.22 -18.69 16.15
N ARG A 528 -7.48 -19.97 16.46
CA ARG A 528 -8.55 -20.73 15.83
C ARG A 528 -9.91 -20.11 16.09
N ASP A 529 -10.18 -19.72 17.34
CA ASP A 529 -11.44 -19.09 17.74
C ASP A 529 -11.61 -17.70 17.08
N ALA A 530 -10.51 -17.04 16.73
CA ALA A 530 -10.48 -15.82 15.90
C ALA A 530 -10.60 -16.07 14.38
N GLY A 531 -10.79 -17.32 13.94
CA GLY A 531 -11.00 -17.70 12.53
C GLY A 531 -9.72 -17.84 11.70
N LEU A 532 -8.54 -17.79 12.32
CA LEU A 532 -7.25 -17.91 11.63
C LEU A 532 -6.76 -19.36 11.65
N HIS A 533 -6.29 -19.83 10.49
CA HIS A 533 -5.87 -21.22 10.27
C HIS A 533 -4.39 -21.46 10.57
N TRP A 534 -3.62 -20.38 10.64
CA TRP A 534 -2.16 -20.43 10.67
C TRP A 534 -1.61 -19.64 11.85
N ALA A 535 -0.69 -20.28 12.57
CA ALA A 535 -0.05 -19.71 13.74
C ALA A 535 1.47 -19.92 13.66
N TRP A 536 2.22 -18.98 14.21
CA TRP A 536 3.68 -19.05 14.25
C TRP A 536 4.21 -18.77 15.65
N SER A 537 5.20 -19.56 16.07
CA SER A 537 5.93 -19.38 17.32
C SER A 537 7.42 -19.68 17.09
N ASP A 538 8.30 -18.82 17.57
CA ASP A 538 9.76 -18.89 17.37
C ASP A 538 10.40 -20.13 18.01
N THR A 539 9.73 -20.77 18.97
CA THR A 539 10.23 -21.95 19.67
C THR A 539 10.07 -23.24 18.88
N CYS A 540 8.95 -23.39 18.17
CA CYS A 540 8.61 -24.62 17.45
C CYS A 540 8.46 -24.48 15.93
N CYS A 541 8.37 -23.27 15.38
CA CYS A 541 8.30 -23.05 13.93
C CYS A 541 9.68 -22.79 13.29
N ILE A 542 10.75 -22.72 14.09
CA ILE A 542 12.13 -22.59 13.61
C ILE A 542 12.89 -23.85 13.98
N ASN A 543 13.39 -24.59 12.98
CA ASN A 543 14.37 -25.64 13.23
C ASN A 543 15.73 -25.00 13.50
N ARG A 544 16.10 -24.88 14.77
CA ARG A 544 17.36 -24.23 15.20
C ARG A 544 18.61 -25.07 14.92
N GLU A 545 18.46 -26.36 14.63
CA GLU A 545 19.59 -27.23 14.26
C GLU A 545 20.02 -26.98 12.81
N ASP A 546 19.09 -26.57 11.95
CA ASP A 546 19.38 -26.15 10.58
C ASP A 546 19.80 -24.67 10.56
N ARG A 547 21.11 -24.45 10.40
CA ARG A 547 21.70 -23.10 10.35
C ARG A 547 21.16 -22.25 9.20
N VAL A 548 20.77 -22.85 8.08
CA VAL A 548 20.23 -22.12 6.92
C VAL A 548 18.83 -21.61 7.24
N VAL A 549 18.00 -22.47 7.85
CA VAL A 549 16.65 -22.10 8.30
C VAL A 549 16.71 -21.06 9.41
N LEU A 550 17.62 -21.23 10.37
CA LEU A 550 17.82 -20.27 11.45
C LEU A 550 18.25 -18.89 10.91
N GLN A 551 19.24 -18.84 10.02
CA GLN A 551 19.68 -17.61 9.37
C GLN A 551 18.53 -16.88 8.68
N GLU A 552 17.77 -17.61 7.85
CA GLU A 552 16.66 -17.02 7.12
C GLU A 552 15.59 -16.49 8.06
N ALA A 553 15.27 -17.24 9.13
CA ALA A 553 14.29 -16.83 10.11
C ALA A 553 14.69 -15.53 10.80
N LEU A 554 15.91 -15.41 11.32
CA LEU A 554 16.35 -14.23 12.05
C LEU A 554 16.39 -12.98 11.15
N VAL A 555 16.75 -13.12 9.87
CA VAL A 555 16.74 -12.02 8.90
C VAL A 555 15.30 -11.65 8.48
N SER A 556 14.38 -12.61 8.45
CA SER A 556 13.02 -12.42 7.91
C SER A 556 11.96 -12.12 8.98
N MET A 557 12.25 -12.36 10.27
CA MET A 557 11.29 -12.24 11.37
C MET A 557 10.55 -10.91 11.37
N PHE A 558 11.26 -9.79 11.18
CA PHE A 558 10.62 -8.48 11.10
C PHE A 558 9.57 -8.40 9.99
N LYS A 559 9.89 -8.91 8.79
CA LYS A 559 8.95 -8.97 7.66
C LYS A 559 7.76 -9.88 7.98
N TRP A 560 7.98 -10.98 8.69
CA TRP A 560 6.91 -11.90 9.09
C TRP A 560 5.97 -11.28 10.14
N TYR A 561 6.48 -10.58 11.15
CA TYR A 561 5.63 -9.81 12.06
C TYR A 561 4.90 -8.67 11.32
N GLN A 562 5.54 -8.02 10.34
CA GLN A 562 4.90 -6.97 9.53
C GLN A 562 3.78 -7.51 8.63
N GLY A 563 3.91 -8.74 8.15
CA GLY A 563 2.93 -9.44 7.32
C GLY A 563 1.88 -10.22 8.10
N SER A 564 1.95 -10.26 9.44
CA SER A 564 0.99 -10.99 10.25
C SER A 564 -0.38 -10.30 10.26
N ALA A 565 -1.43 -11.10 10.35
CA ALA A 565 -2.79 -10.59 10.51
C ALA A 565 -3.09 -10.20 11.97
N LEU A 566 -2.36 -10.80 12.92
CA LEU A 566 -2.53 -10.61 14.36
C LEU A 566 -1.25 -11.05 15.07
N THR A 567 -0.79 -10.26 16.04
CA THR A 567 0.26 -10.68 16.97
C THR A 567 -0.31 -10.75 18.37
N LEU A 568 -0.24 -11.93 19.00
CA LEU A 568 -0.66 -12.14 20.38
C LEU A 568 0.54 -11.99 21.30
N VAL A 569 0.43 -11.11 22.29
CA VAL A 569 1.46 -10.90 23.31
C VAL A 569 0.97 -11.45 24.64
N LEU A 570 1.67 -12.45 25.18
CA LEU A 570 1.40 -12.96 26.53
C LEU A 570 2.33 -12.28 27.54
N LEU A 571 1.76 -11.51 28.46
CA LEU A 571 2.46 -10.79 29.51
C LEU A 571 2.61 -11.67 30.76
N ARG A 572 3.77 -12.29 30.89
CA ARG A 572 4.10 -13.11 32.06
C ARG A 572 4.20 -12.26 33.32
N GLY A 573 3.73 -12.78 34.45
CA GLY A 573 3.76 -12.10 35.76
C GLY A 573 2.72 -10.99 35.91
N VAL A 574 1.86 -10.77 34.91
CA VAL A 574 0.75 -9.82 34.97
C VAL A 574 -0.52 -10.59 35.35
N CYS A 575 -0.93 -10.44 36.61
CA CYS A 575 -2.14 -11.04 37.15
C CYS A 575 -3.40 -10.36 36.64
N SER A 576 -4.49 -11.12 36.49
CA SER A 576 -5.83 -10.59 36.23
C SER A 576 -6.55 -10.24 37.55
N PRO A 577 -7.25 -9.09 37.65
CA PRO A 577 -7.33 -8.03 36.66
C PRO A 577 -6.06 -7.16 36.67
N SER A 578 -5.51 -6.92 35.48
CA SER A 578 -4.31 -6.10 35.28
C SER A 578 -4.59 -4.61 35.42
N ARG A 579 -3.60 -3.82 35.83
CA ARG A 579 -3.72 -2.39 36.09
C ARG A 579 -2.81 -1.56 35.18
N TYR A 580 -3.10 -0.27 35.07
CA TYR A 580 -2.21 0.67 34.37
C TYR A 580 -0.77 0.59 34.90
N GLY A 581 0.18 0.51 33.99
CA GLY A 581 1.61 0.42 34.24
C GLY A 581 2.13 -1.02 34.40
N ASP A 582 1.27 -2.04 34.42
CA ASP A 582 1.72 -3.44 34.48
C ASP A 582 2.38 -3.86 33.15
N LEU A 583 1.89 -3.37 32.01
CA LEU A 583 2.54 -3.53 30.71
C LEU A 583 3.90 -2.81 30.70
N MET A 584 3.96 -1.56 31.18
CA MET A 584 5.21 -0.79 31.27
C MET A 584 6.28 -1.54 32.09
N ARG A 585 5.90 -2.13 33.22
CA ARG A 585 6.80 -2.89 34.12
C ARG A 585 7.06 -4.33 33.67
N SER A 586 6.38 -4.80 32.63
CA SER A 586 6.52 -6.18 32.16
C SER A 586 7.93 -6.44 31.62
N ILE A 587 8.46 -7.63 31.93
CA ILE A 587 9.70 -8.15 31.36
C ILE A 587 9.63 -8.17 29.82
N TRP A 588 8.43 -8.29 29.25
CA TRP A 588 8.26 -8.22 27.81
C TRP A 588 8.81 -6.90 27.22
N ASN A 589 8.66 -5.76 27.90
CA ASN A 589 9.18 -4.47 27.42
C ASN A 589 10.69 -4.31 27.57
N THR A 590 11.34 -5.12 28.42
CA THR A 590 12.79 -5.06 28.62
C THR A 590 13.57 -5.91 27.63
N ARG A 591 12.96 -6.85 26.89
CA ARG A 591 13.70 -7.75 25.99
C ARG A 591 14.01 -7.09 24.64
N ALA A 592 15.19 -7.32 24.07
CA ALA A 592 15.56 -6.70 22.79
C ALA A 592 14.67 -7.16 21.61
N TRP A 593 14.41 -8.47 21.51
CA TRP A 593 13.62 -9.07 20.43
C TRP A 593 12.18 -8.53 20.35
N THR A 594 11.55 -8.29 21.50
CA THR A 594 10.15 -7.82 21.54
C THR A 594 9.98 -6.43 20.94
N PHE A 595 11.06 -5.64 20.79
CA PHE A 595 10.98 -4.34 20.15
C PHE A 595 10.58 -4.45 18.68
N GLN A 596 11.23 -5.36 17.93
CA GLN A 596 10.85 -5.58 16.55
C GLN A 596 9.50 -6.29 16.42
N GLU A 597 9.17 -7.18 17.35
CA GLU A 597 7.86 -7.86 17.37
C GLU A 597 6.73 -6.84 17.55
N TYR A 598 6.91 -5.89 18.48
CA TYR A 598 6.01 -4.76 18.64
C TYR A 598 6.02 -3.87 17.40
N ARG A 599 7.18 -3.38 16.98
CA ARG A 599 7.27 -2.34 15.96
C ARG A 599 6.80 -2.82 14.59
N ALA A 600 7.13 -4.04 14.20
CA ALA A 600 6.75 -4.60 12.91
C ALA A 600 5.24 -4.91 12.82
N SER A 601 4.65 -5.45 13.90
CA SER A 601 3.25 -5.88 13.89
C SER A 601 2.29 -4.72 13.67
N LYS A 602 1.33 -4.89 12.76
CA LYS A 602 0.27 -3.89 12.53
C LYS A 602 -0.85 -3.97 13.57
N VAL A 603 -1.21 -5.20 13.96
CA VAL A 603 -2.28 -5.49 14.92
C VAL A 603 -1.69 -6.29 16.08
N ILE A 604 -1.87 -5.79 17.30
CA ILE A 604 -1.39 -6.46 18.53
C ILE A 604 -2.55 -6.60 19.52
N ARG A 605 -2.59 -7.73 20.22
CA ARG A 605 -3.43 -7.90 21.42
C ARG A 605 -2.60 -8.44 22.57
N PHE A 606 -2.64 -7.74 23.70
CA PHE A 606 -1.98 -8.11 24.95
C PHE A 606 -2.91 -8.95 25.82
N TYR A 607 -2.35 -10.00 26.42
CA TYR A 607 -3.01 -10.92 27.31
C TYR A 607 -2.26 -11.02 28.63
N ASN A 608 -3.01 -11.13 29.72
CA ASN A 608 -2.49 -11.45 31.04
C ASN A 608 -1.99 -12.91 31.08
N GLU A 609 -1.28 -13.29 32.14
CA GLU A 609 -0.72 -14.63 32.28
C GLU A 609 -1.77 -15.76 32.24
N ASP A 610 -3.02 -15.45 32.62
CA ASP A 610 -4.17 -16.37 32.60
C ASP A 610 -4.95 -16.37 31.28
N TRP A 611 -4.44 -15.72 30.22
CA TRP A 611 -5.08 -15.56 28.91
C TRP A 611 -6.38 -14.73 28.91
N THR A 612 -6.62 -13.94 29.96
CA THR A 612 -7.58 -12.82 29.88
C THR A 612 -6.97 -11.63 29.15
N LEU A 613 -7.80 -10.80 28.53
CA LEU A 613 -7.32 -9.60 27.83
C LEU A 613 -6.71 -8.62 28.83
N TYR A 614 -5.58 -8.00 28.45
CA TYR A 614 -4.99 -6.96 29.27
C TYR A 614 -6.01 -5.83 29.47
N ARG A 615 -6.26 -5.52 30.75
CA ARG A 615 -7.25 -4.55 31.24
C ARG A 615 -8.69 -4.80 30.78
N ASP A 616 -9.02 -6.05 30.45
CA ASP A 616 -10.32 -6.45 29.91
C ASP A 616 -10.70 -5.66 28.63
N LEU A 617 -9.69 -5.15 27.90
CA LEU A 617 -9.88 -4.36 26.69
C LEU A 617 -10.15 -5.26 25.47
N ASP A 618 -11.42 -5.45 25.15
CA ASP A 618 -11.85 -6.17 23.95
C ASP A 618 -11.96 -5.27 22.72
N ILE A 619 -10.82 -4.73 22.30
CA ILE A 619 -10.67 -4.03 21.01
C ILE A 619 -9.84 -4.87 20.05
N PRO A 620 -10.05 -4.74 18.71
CA PRO A 620 -9.34 -5.54 17.72
C PRO A 620 -7.82 -5.32 17.71
N ASN A 621 -7.38 -4.10 18.05
CA ASN A 621 -5.98 -3.70 18.04
C ASN A 621 -5.65 -2.83 19.26
N HIS A 622 -4.83 -3.35 20.17
CA HIS A 622 -4.39 -2.61 21.35
C HIS A 622 -3.47 -1.44 21.01
N LYS A 623 -2.89 -1.38 19.80
CA LYS A 623 -2.15 -0.19 19.33
C LYS A 623 -3.03 1.02 19.01
N GLU A 624 -4.35 0.84 18.97
CA GLU A 624 -5.30 1.92 18.75
C GLU A 624 -5.91 2.43 20.08
N SER A 625 -5.60 1.79 21.21
CA SER A 625 -6.01 2.26 22.55
C SER A 625 -5.07 3.37 23.03
N PRO A 626 -5.60 4.57 23.36
CA PRO A 626 -4.81 5.65 23.94
C PRO A 626 -4.11 5.23 25.24
N GLU A 627 -4.77 4.41 26.06
CA GLU A 627 -4.22 3.97 27.35
C GLU A 627 -3.00 3.06 27.17
N ILE A 628 -3.06 2.13 26.21
CA ILE A 628 -1.93 1.26 25.89
C ILE A 628 -0.81 2.06 25.25
N LEU A 629 -1.13 3.02 24.38
CA LEU A 629 -0.12 3.90 23.78
C LEU A 629 0.62 4.70 24.86
N MET A 630 -0.08 5.30 25.83
CA MET A 630 0.55 6.01 26.95
C MET A 630 1.48 5.11 27.78
N GLU A 631 1.04 3.90 28.14
CA GLU A 631 1.92 2.95 28.87
C GLU A 631 3.17 2.58 28.06
N MET A 632 3.04 2.48 26.73
CA MET A 632 4.16 2.19 25.83
C MET A 632 5.09 3.39 25.63
N GLU A 633 4.54 4.61 25.56
CA GLU A 633 5.32 5.85 25.54
C GLU A 633 6.17 5.99 26.80
N GLU A 634 5.57 5.78 27.97
CA GLU A 634 6.26 5.79 29.26
C GLU A 634 7.34 4.71 29.32
N ALA A 635 7.06 3.50 28.84
CA ALA A 635 8.02 2.40 28.80
C ALA A 635 9.22 2.69 27.88
N MET A 636 8.98 3.33 26.73
CA MET A 636 10.01 3.56 25.71
C MET A 636 10.72 4.91 25.85
N GLY A 637 10.12 5.86 26.56
CA GLY A 637 10.64 7.23 26.72
C GLY A 637 10.58 8.07 25.45
N ILE A 638 9.70 7.74 24.50
CA ILE A 638 9.42 8.50 23.27
C ILE A 638 7.91 8.56 23.01
N SER A 639 7.45 9.58 22.30
CA SER A 639 6.03 9.69 21.94
C SER A 639 5.59 8.58 20.98
N ALA A 640 4.30 8.26 21.00
CA ALA A 640 3.65 7.25 20.19
C ALA A 640 3.71 7.65 18.73
N GLN A 641 3.55 8.95 18.40
CA GLN A 641 3.77 9.42 17.03
C GLN A 641 5.21 9.16 16.57
N ALA A 642 6.23 9.46 17.39
CA ALA A 642 7.62 9.19 17.03
C ALA A 642 7.86 7.69 16.85
N LEU A 643 7.31 6.86 17.73
CA LEU A 643 7.40 5.41 17.67
C LEU A 643 6.74 4.83 16.39
N MET A 644 5.58 5.37 16.00
CA MET A 644 4.87 4.99 14.78
C MET A 644 5.59 5.49 13.51
N ALA A 645 6.26 6.64 13.59
CA ALA A 645 7.00 7.23 12.47
C ALA A 645 8.32 6.49 12.15
N LEU A 646 8.90 5.75 13.11
CA LEU A 646 10.18 5.04 12.94
C LEU A 646 10.10 3.94 11.88
N GLN A 647 10.40 4.23 10.62
CA GLN A 647 10.44 3.21 9.56
C GLN A 647 11.68 2.31 9.67
N PRO A 648 11.61 1.04 9.25
CA PRO A 648 12.79 0.18 9.16
C PRO A 648 13.77 0.75 8.12
N GLY A 649 15.08 0.59 8.35
CA GLY A 649 16.14 1.11 7.48
C GLY A 649 17.21 1.91 8.21
N LEU A 650 18.03 2.63 7.45
CA LEU A 650 19.22 3.37 7.93
C LEU A 650 18.95 4.85 8.24
N ASN A 651 17.71 5.25 8.45
CA ASN A 651 17.30 6.54 8.98
C ASN A 651 17.18 6.50 10.52
N ASN A 652 17.31 7.65 11.18
CA ASN A 652 17.15 7.78 12.63
C ASN A 652 17.95 6.72 13.41
N ILE A 653 19.20 6.50 12.99
CA ILE A 653 20.01 5.38 13.48
C ILE A 653 20.21 5.51 14.98
N ARG A 654 20.51 6.73 15.43
CA ARG A 654 20.83 6.98 16.82
C ARG A 654 19.61 6.82 17.72
N GLU A 655 18.45 7.29 17.29
CA GLU A 655 17.19 7.15 18.01
C GLU A 655 16.81 5.67 18.14
N LYS A 656 16.96 4.89 17.07
CA LYS A 656 16.75 3.43 17.11
C LYS A 656 17.70 2.73 18.08
N LEU A 657 18.99 3.08 18.04
CA LEU A 657 19.98 2.54 18.98
C LEU A 657 19.68 2.95 20.43
N HIS A 658 19.22 4.17 20.65
CA HIS A 658 18.80 4.63 21.97
C HIS A 658 17.63 3.83 22.53
N LEU A 659 16.59 3.56 21.71
CA LEU A 659 15.43 2.79 22.14
C LEU A 659 15.78 1.36 22.54
N VAL A 660 16.71 0.74 21.82
CA VAL A 660 17.15 -0.62 22.13
C VAL A 660 18.19 -0.65 23.25
N SER A 661 18.87 0.46 23.53
CA SER A 661 19.91 0.54 24.57
C SER A 661 19.44 0.22 25.99
N ARG A 662 18.13 0.34 26.25
CA ARG A 662 17.50 0.06 27.55
C ARG A 662 17.01 -1.39 27.66
N ARG A 663 17.27 -2.21 26.66
CA ARG A 663 16.77 -3.58 26.54
C ARG A 663 17.87 -4.60 26.83
N GLU A 664 17.46 -5.80 27.20
CA GLU A 664 18.33 -6.90 27.57
C GLU A 664 18.25 -8.06 26.58
N THR A 665 19.36 -8.78 26.45
CA THR A 665 19.48 -9.99 25.65
C THR A 665 20.02 -11.14 26.49
N THR A 666 19.55 -12.36 26.22
CA THR A 666 20.06 -13.57 26.89
C THR A 666 21.42 -13.98 26.31
N LEU A 667 21.58 -13.89 24.99
CA LEU A 667 22.84 -14.10 24.29
C LEU A 667 23.44 -12.76 23.88
N VAL A 668 24.77 -12.64 23.93
CA VAL A 668 25.46 -11.38 23.60
C VAL A 668 25.25 -11.02 22.13
N GLU A 669 25.24 -12.02 21.25
CA GLU A 669 25.09 -11.85 19.81
C GLU A 669 23.69 -11.34 19.41
N ASP A 670 22.68 -11.62 20.23
CA ASP A 670 21.30 -11.15 20.00
C ASP A 670 21.19 -9.63 20.11
N GLU A 671 22.19 -8.94 20.68
CA GLU A 671 22.27 -7.48 20.62
C GLU A 671 22.35 -6.98 19.17
N ALA A 672 22.94 -7.77 18.28
CA ALA A 672 23.00 -7.48 16.86
C ALA A 672 21.81 -8.09 16.10
N TYR A 673 21.49 -9.36 16.37
CA TYR A 673 20.51 -10.08 15.57
C TYR A 673 19.07 -9.57 15.76
N SER A 674 18.72 -9.08 16.96
CA SER A 674 17.42 -8.45 17.21
C SER A 674 17.22 -7.13 16.44
N LEU A 675 18.30 -6.54 15.93
CA LEU A 675 18.31 -5.25 15.23
C LEU A 675 18.29 -5.36 13.69
N LEU A 676 18.49 -6.56 13.13
CA LEU A 676 18.59 -6.76 11.67
C LEU A 676 17.41 -6.17 10.91
N GLY A 677 16.18 -6.51 11.34
CA GLY A 677 14.97 -6.02 10.70
C GLY A 677 14.73 -4.52 10.89
N ILE A 678 15.06 -3.98 12.08
CA ILE A 678 14.92 -2.56 12.41
C ILE A 678 15.79 -1.68 11.50
N PHE A 679 17.01 -2.13 11.20
CA PHE A 679 17.90 -1.43 10.27
C PHE A 679 17.77 -1.88 8.82
N SER A 680 16.94 -2.89 8.53
CA SER A 680 16.82 -3.54 7.21
C SER A 680 18.18 -4.00 6.67
N VAL A 681 18.98 -4.60 7.53
CA VAL A 681 20.34 -5.10 7.23
C VAL A 681 20.34 -6.63 7.25
N SER A 682 21.13 -7.24 6.37
CA SER A 682 21.35 -8.69 6.34
C SER A 682 22.83 -9.02 6.32
N PHE A 683 23.27 -9.82 7.30
CA PHE A 683 24.61 -10.42 7.33
C PHE A 683 24.57 -11.79 8.01
N PRO A 684 25.63 -12.63 7.87
CA PRO A 684 25.67 -13.95 8.48
C PRO A 684 25.54 -13.93 10.01
N VAL A 685 24.61 -14.74 10.52
CA VAL A 685 24.38 -15.04 11.94
C VAL A 685 25.34 -16.16 12.33
N ILE A 686 26.17 -15.87 13.32
CA ILE A 686 27.18 -16.75 13.88
C ILE A 686 27.02 -16.69 15.39
N TYR A 687 26.35 -17.68 15.98
CA TYR A 687 26.34 -17.82 17.45
C TYR A 687 27.68 -18.36 17.95
N GLY A 688 28.20 -17.78 19.02
CA GLY A 688 29.51 -18.10 19.61
C GLY A 688 30.61 -17.08 19.31
N ASP A 689 30.30 -15.97 18.62
CA ASP A 689 31.27 -14.90 18.34
C ASP A 689 31.13 -13.68 19.27
N GLY A 690 30.19 -13.72 20.21
CA GLY A 690 30.04 -12.72 21.28
C GLY A 690 29.76 -11.30 20.76
N ASP A 691 30.51 -10.32 21.26
CA ASP A 691 30.33 -8.91 20.93
C ASP A 691 30.78 -8.55 19.50
N GLN A 692 31.39 -9.49 18.78
CA GLN A 692 31.75 -9.32 17.36
C GLN A 692 30.52 -9.13 16.48
N ALA A 693 29.37 -9.73 16.84
CA ALA A 693 28.13 -9.58 16.10
C ALA A 693 27.66 -8.13 16.04
N LEU A 694 27.68 -7.42 17.18
CA LEU A 694 27.30 -6.01 17.25
C LEU A 694 28.27 -5.14 16.44
N GLY A 695 29.57 -5.43 16.54
CA GLY A 695 30.58 -4.76 15.74
C GLY A 695 30.33 -4.89 14.23
N ARG A 696 29.97 -6.08 13.73
CA ARG A 696 29.61 -6.28 12.33
C ARG A 696 28.36 -5.49 11.92
N LEU A 697 27.32 -5.48 12.75
CA LEU A 697 26.12 -4.70 12.50
C LEU A 697 26.45 -3.21 12.37
N LEU A 698 27.13 -2.64 13.37
CA LEU A 698 27.45 -1.21 13.40
C LEU A 698 28.42 -0.83 12.27
N ALA A 699 29.38 -1.69 11.93
CA ALA A 699 30.26 -1.50 10.79
C ALA A 699 29.48 -1.49 9.46
N HIS A 700 28.50 -2.38 9.31
CA HIS A 700 27.63 -2.42 8.14
C HIS A 700 26.74 -1.18 8.05
N ILE A 701 26.11 -0.78 9.17
CA ILE A 701 25.29 0.44 9.25
C ILE A 701 26.15 1.65 8.87
N LEU A 702 27.33 1.83 9.49
CA LEU A 702 28.21 2.97 9.22
C LEU A 702 28.68 3.00 7.76
N THR A 703 29.07 1.86 7.20
CA THR A 703 29.54 1.79 5.79
C THR A 703 28.42 2.10 4.81
N SER A 704 27.19 1.70 5.11
CA SER A 704 26.03 1.89 4.24
C SER A 704 25.38 3.26 4.38
N SER A 705 25.34 3.84 5.59
CA SER A 705 24.70 5.14 5.86
C SER A 705 25.67 6.32 5.82
N GLY A 706 26.95 6.10 6.11
CA GLY A 706 27.93 7.16 6.35
C GLY A 706 27.78 7.87 7.71
N ASP A 707 26.78 7.48 8.52
CA ASP A 707 26.41 8.20 9.74
C ASP A 707 27.42 7.95 10.88
N ALA A 708 28.37 8.88 11.01
CA ALA A 708 29.39 8.85 12.06
C ALA A 708 28.85 9.03 13.48
N SER A 709 27.56 9.35 13.69
CA SER A 709 26.96 9.46 15.04
C SER A 709 27.05 8.16 15.84
N ILE A 710 27.19 7.01 15.18
CA ILE A 710 27.40 5.70 15.81
C ILE A 710 28.71 5.66 16.62
N LEU A 711 29.69 6.48 16.26
CA LEU A 711 30.98 6.58 16.97
C LEU A 711 30.90 7.39 18.27
N ALA A 712 29.79 8.11 18.50
CA ALA A 712 29.55 8.95 19.68
C ALA A 712 29.06 8.12 20.88
N TRP A 713 29.97 7.49 21.61
CA TRP A 713 29.65 6.71 22.80
C TRP A 713 30.80 6.73 23.81
N THR A 714 30.57 6.36 25.06
CA THR A 714 31.58 6.26 26.13
C THR A 714 31.67 4.86 26.71
N GLY A 715 32.79 4.54 27.35
CA GLY A 715 33.05 3.24 27.98
C GLY A 715 33.95 2.31 27.16
N LYS A 716 33.73 1.01 27.29
CA LYS A 716 34.61 -0.04 26.75
C LYS A 716 34.36 -0.34 25.26
N SER A 717 35.44 -0.41 24.50
CA SER A 717 35.44 -0.85 23.10
C SER A 717 35.08 -2.32 22.94
N GLY A 718 34.45 -2.61 21.81
CA GLY A 718 34.17 -3.98 21.38
C GLY A 718 35.41 -4.66 20.80
N SER A 719 35.39 -5.99 20.80
CA SER A 719 36.48 -6.81 20.27
C SER A 719 36.57 -6.80 18.73
N PHE A 720 35.56 -6.25 18.04
CA PHE A 720 35.54 -6.15 16.56
C PHE A 720 36.43 -5.02 16.04
N ASN A 721 36.30 -3.81 16.59
CA ASN A 721 37.07 -2.62 16.24
C ASN A 721 37.05 -1.65 17.43
N SER A 722 38.17 -0.99 17.75
CA SER A 722 38.25 -0.14 18.94
C SER A 722 37.33 1.07 18.94
N CYS A 723 36.92 1.57 17.76
CA CYS A 723 35.98 2.69 17.62
C CYS A 723 34.50 2.31 17.81
N LEU A 724 34.16 1.03 17.78
CA LEU A 724 32.80 0.53 17.98
C LEU A 724 32.62 -0.02 19.40
N PRO A 725 31.42 0.13 20.00
CA PRO A 725 31.17 -0.38 21.33
C PRO A 725 30.97 -1.89 21.33
N GLY A 726 31.29 -2.53 22.46
CA GLY A 726 31.01 -3.97 22.66
C GLY A 726 29.57 -4.26 23.07
N ARG A 727 28.82 -3.24 23.53
CA ARG A 727 27.44 -3.37 23.98
C ARG A 727 26.63 -2.16 23.51
N PHE A 728 25.35 -2.34 23.17
CA PHE A 728 24.51 -1.20 22.75
C PHE A 728 24.08 -0.27 23.91
N HIS A 729 24.25 -0.69 25.18
CA HIS A 729 23.78 0.04 26.36
C HIS A 729 24.43 1.43 26.49
N VAL A 730 25.59 1.61 25.85
CA VAL A 730 26.30 2.89 25.72
C VAL A 730 25.49 3.96 24.99
N PHE A 731 24.45 3.57 24.26
CA PHE A 731 23.56 4.49 23.52
C PHE A 731 22.37 4.96 24.37
N SER A 732 22.33 4.65 25.66
CA SER A 732 21.28 5.07 26.61
C SER A 732 21.22 6.57 26.86
N GLN A 733 22.21 7.34 26.43
CA GLN A 733 22.16 8.79 26.39
C GLN A 733 21.95 9.24 24.94
N LEU A 734 20.92 10.06 24.72
CA LEU A 734 20.72 10.78 23.46
C LEU A 734 21.92 11.68 23.18
N CYS A 735 22.26 11.87 21.90
CA CYS A 735 23.52 12.48 21.43
C CYS A 735 23.77 13.95 21.84
N THR A 736 22.94 14.55 22.69
CA THR A 736 23.01 15.96 23.10
C THR A 736 24.36 16.36 23.73
N SER A 737 25.13 15.39 24.24
CA SER A 737 26.46 15.62 24.83
C SER A 737 27.64 15.44 23.85
N HIS A 738 27.43 14.81 22.69
CA HIS A 738 28.51 14.39 21.78
C HIS A 738 28.47 15.06 20.40
N ILE A 739 27.31 15.53 19.98
CA ILE A 739 27.10 16.33 18.78
C ILE A 739 26.54 17.67 19.29
N PRO A 740 27.13 18.83 18.95
CA PRO A 740 26.58 20.09 19.40
C PRO A 740 25.13 20.23 18.91
N PRO A 741 24.21 20.78 19.73
CA PRO A 741 22.87 21.06 19.27
C PRO A 741 22.95 21.94 18.02
N SER A 742 22.16 21.61 17.01
CA SER A 742 22.16 22.39 15.78
C SER A 742 21.81 23.84 16.09
N MET A 743 22.63 24.79 15.60
CA MET A 743 22.31 26.21 15.74
C MET A 743 20.94 26.49 15.12
N THR A 744 20.10 27.25 15.84
CA THR A 744 18.83 27.70 15.28
C THR A 744 19.08 28.56 14.03
N GLY A 745 18.11 28.60 13.10
CA GLY A 745 18.29 29.31 11.83
C GLY A 745 18.69 30.78 12.02
N THR A 746 18.14 31.45 13.03
CA THR A 746 18.41 32.86 13.38
C THR A 746 19.80 33.07 13.99
N GLU A 747 20.23 32.20 14.91
CA GLU A 747 21.58 32.24 15.49
C GLU A 747 22.63 31.97 14.42
N MET A 748 22.38 30.97 13.56
CA MET A 748 23.26 30.59 12.47
C MET A 748 23.46 31.74 11.48
N GLU A 749 22.38 32.45 11.14
CA GLU A 749 22.43 33.62 10.27
C GLU A 749 23.20 34.78 10.90
N THR A 750 23.04 35.01 12.20
CA THR A 750 23.73 36.07 12.95
C THR A 750 25.25 35.84 12.97
N ILE A 751 25.69 34.61 13.29
CA ILE A 751 27.11 34.26 13.26
C ILE A 751 27.64 34.32 11.82
N THR A 752 26.89 33.81 10.85
CA THR A 752 27.29 33.84 9.44
C THR A 752 27.44 35.29 8.94
N ALA A 753 26.55 36.21 9.33
CA ALA A 753 26.64 37.63 9.01
C ALA A 753 27.88 38.29 9.63
N THR A 754 28.20 37.94 10.87
CA THR A 754 29.40 38.41 11.56
C THR A 754 30.68 37.91 10.87
N LEU A 755 30.71 36.63 10.49
CA LEU A 755 31.82 36.04 9.75
C LEU A 755 31.99 36.67 8.35
N ARG A 756 30.90 37.04 7.67
CA ARG A 756 30.95 37.79 6.39
C ARG A 756 31.57 39.18 6.54
N ALA A 757 31.37 39.83 7.69
CA ALA A 757 31.92 41.15 7.98
C ALA A 757 33.38 41.12 8.48
N SER A 758 33.88 39.95 8.86
CA SER A 758 35.26 39.76 9.36
C SER A 758 36.30 39.65 8.24
N SER A 759 37.58 39.87 8.56
CA SER A 759 38.71 39.75 7.62
C SER A 759 39.16 38.30 7.38
N LEU A 760 38.23 37.34 7.34
CA LEU A 760 38.53 35.93 7.04
C LEU A 760 38.95 35.77 5.57
N ASN A 761 39.96 34.93 5.33
CA ASN A 761 40.36 34.58 3.97
C ASN A 761 39.34 33.62 3.35
N LEU A 762 38.42 34.17 2.56
CA LEU A 762 37.32 33.41 1.97
C LEU A 762 37.82 32.28 1.05
N ASP A 763 38.93 32.45 0.34
CA ASP A 763 39.48 31.40 -0.52
C ASP A 763 39.96 30.19 0.28
N LEU A 764 40.54 30.41 1.47
CA LEU A 764 40.93 29.32 2.37
C LEU A 764 39.70 28.62 2.98
N VAL A 765 38.67 29.38 3.38
CA VAL A 765 37.41 28.82 3.88
C VAL A 765 36.74 27.93 2.82
N MET A 766 36.72 28.38 1.56
CA MET A 766 36.20 27.60 0.45
C MET A 766 37.02 26.33 0.18
N LYS A 767 38.36 26.42 0.20
CA LYS A 767 39.25 25.25 0.08
C LYS A 767 39.01 24.22 1.18
N LEU A 768 38.82 24.67 2.42
CA LEU A 768 38.49 23.79 3.55
C LEU A 768 37.17 23.06 3.31
N TYR A 769 36.13 23.80 2.93
CA TYR A 769 34.80 23.24 2.63
C TYR A 769 34.86 22.21 1.50
N ASP A 770 35.55 22.52 0.39
CA ASP A 770 35.68 21.63 -0.75
C ASP A 770 36.45 20.36 -0.40
N ARG A 771 37.55 20.50 0.35
CA ARG A 771 38.34 19.35 0.83
C ARG A 771 37.46 18.41 1.67
N LEU A 772 36.73 18.93 2.66
CA LEU A 772 35.82 18.13 3.48
C LEU A 772 34.68 17.49 2.67
N LYS A 773 34.16 18.20 1.66
CA LYS A 773 33.08 17.71 0.80
C LYS A 773 33.51 16.56 -0.12
N GLU A 774 34.76 16.57 -0.57
CA GLU A 774 35.33 15.54 -1.46
C GLU A 774 35.81 14.28 -0.71
N HIS A 775 35.87 14.32 0.63
CA HIS A 775 36.33 13.20 1.43
C HIS A 775 35.32 12.04 1.50
N PRO A 776 35.79 10.78 1.46
CA PRO A 776 34.92 9.62 1.50
C PRO A 776 34.31 9.43 2.90
N ALA A 777 33.09 8.88 2.92
CA ALA A 777 32.42 8.41 4.13
C ALA A 777 33.23 7.31 4.83
N PRO A 778 33.02 7.08 6.14
CA PRO A 778 33.70 6.01 6.86
C PRO A 778 33.37 4.65 6.25
N THR A 779 34.40 3.83 6.02
CA THR A 779 34.25 2.49 5.44
C THR A 779 34.99 1.44 6.26
N PHE A 780 34.50 0.21 6.24
CA PHE A 780 35.17 -0.93 6.85
C PHE A 780 35.75 -1.87 5.80
N LEU A 781 37.00 -2.29 6.02
CA LEU A 781 37.61 -3.43 5.33
C LEU A 781 37.98 -4.50 6.38
N GLY A 782 37.14 -5.52 6.50
CA GLY A 782 37.22 -6.48 7.59
C GLY A 782 36.97 -5.77 8.94
N LYS A 783 37.96 -5.82 9.84
CA LYS A 783 37.91 -5.17 11.16
C LYS A 783 38.50 -3.75 11.18
N ARG A 784 39.04 -3.28 10.05
CA ARG A 784 39.70 -1.98 9.97
C ARG A 784 38.73 -0.91 9.48
N MET A 785 38.65 0.20 10.20
CA MET A 785 37.86 1.36 9.82
C MET A 785 38.76 2.40 9.13
N LYS A 786 38.38 2.84 7.93
CA LYS A 786 38.95 4.02 7.29
C LYS A 786 37.96 5.16 7.39
N ALA A 787 38.31 6.22 8.11
CA ALA A 787 37.48 7.39 8.28
C ALA A 787 38.26 8.67 7.99
N SER A 788 37.61 9.60 7.29
CA SER A 788 38.11 10.96 7.12
C SER A 788 37.82 11.73 8.40
N CYS A 789 38.82 12.37 8.98
CA CYS A 789 38.68 13.08 10.25
C CYS A 789 39.53 14.36 10.30
N LEU A 790 39.15 15.28 11.18
CA LEU A 790 40.04 16.35 11.64
C LEU A 790 40.94 15.81 12.75
N ASN A 791 42.25 15.96 12.59
CA ASN A 791 43.26 15.46 13.52
C ASN A 791 43.95 16.60 14.27
N PHE A 792 43.83 16.60 15.59
CA PHE A 792 44.45 17.57 16.48
C PHE A 792 45.52 16.90 17.33
N ARG A 793 46.76 17.41 17.24
CA ARG A 793 47.87 16.92 18.07
C ARG A 793 47.70 17.38 19.51
N LEU A 794 47.86 16.45 20.43
CA LEU A 794 47.87 16.74 21.87
C LEU A 794 49.26 17.25 22.29
N GLY A 795 49.28 18.31 23.08
CA GLY A 795 50.49 18.77 23.78
C GLY A 795 50.79 17.94 25.03
N PRO A 796 51.72 18.39 25.88
CA PRO A 796 52.12 17.65 27.08
C PRO A 796 50.93 17.44 28.02
N LEU A 797 50.80 16.20 28.51
CA LEU A 797 49.76 15.77 29.42
C LEU A 797 50.15 16.06 30.88
N SER A 798 49.19 16.55 31.65
CA SER A 798 49.33 16.72 33.11
C SER A 798 48.21 15.97 33.82
N VAL A 799 48.53 15.27 34.91
CA VAL A 799 47.54 14.55 35.72
C VAL A 799 46.86 15.54 36.65
N SER A 800 45.55 15.76 36.48
CA SER A 800 44.77 16.70 37.28
C SER A 800 44.14 16.05 38.52
N ARG A 801 43.78 14.75 38.45
CA ARG A 801 43.19 14.00 39.58
C ARG A 801 43.56 12.52 39.47
N ALA A 802 44.12 11.96 40.55
CA ALA A 802 44.51 10.55 40.63
C ALA A 802 43.43 9.71 41.34
N GLY A 803 43.07 8.57 40.76
CA GLY A 803 42.03 7.64 41.22
C GLY A 803 41.98 6.38 40.32
N SER A 804 40.93 5.55 40.45
CA SER A 804 40.69 4.41 39.54
C SER A 804 40.36 4.85 38.11
N VAL A 805 39.77 6.04 37.96
CA VAL A 805 39.66 6.79 36.71
C VAL A 805 40.52 8.04 36.88
N GLN A 806 41.51 8.23 36.01
CA GLN A 806 42.41 9.37 36.03
C GLN A 806 41.86 10.48 35.14
N VAL A 807 42.03 11.73 35.55
CA VAL A 807 41.70 12.90 34.73
C VAL A 807 42.99 13.56 34.27
N PHE A 808 43.20 13.55 32.95
CA PHE A 808 44.34 14.18 32.29
C PHE A 808 43.92 15.51 31.70
N ARG A 809 44.80 16.51 31.80
CA ARG A 809 44.65 17.81 31.16
C ARG A 809 45.74 18.00 30.13
N ALA A 810 45.33 18.26 28.88
CA ALA A 810 46.21 18.53 27.76
C ALA A 810 46.01 19.96 27.26
N GLN A 811 47.10 20.61 26.84
CA GLN A 811 47.01 21.86 26.09
C GLN A 811 47.24 21.62 24.61
N THR A 812 46.45 22.28 23.78
CA THR A 812 46.56 22.25 22.33
C THR A 812 46.57 23.67 21.80
N THR A 813 47.31 23.91 20.72
CA THR A 813 47.39 25.24 20.09
C THR A 813 46.09 25.64 19.39
N THR A 814 45.28 24.66 18.96
CA THR A 814 44.07 24.89 18.15
C THR A 814 42.76 24.78 18.93
N LEU A 815 42.70 23.96 19.99
CA LEU A 815 41.48 23.67 20.76
C LEU A 815 41.55 24.18 22.22
N GLY A 816 42.67 24.76 22.63
CA GLY A 816 42.88 25.19 24.02
C GLY A 816 43.14 24.03 24.99
N THR A 817 42.61 24.15 26.21
CA THR A 817 42.80 23.17 27.29
C THR A 817 41.67 22.14 27.28
N ILE A 818 42.02 20.85 27.29
CA ILE A 818 41.09 19.73 27.18
C ILE A 818 41.28 18.81 28.38
N GLU A 819 40.17 18.32 28.93
CA GLU A 819 40.16 17.33 30.00
C GLU A 819 39.68 15.97 29.47
N ILE A 820 40.40 14.91 29.83
CA ILE A 820 40.14 13.55 29.39
C ILE A 820 40.07 12.66 30.63
N SER A 821 38.94 11.96 30.81
CA SER A 821 38.77 10.96 31.86
C SER A 821 38.91 9.56 31.28
N THR A 822 39.83 8.76 31.83
CA THR A 822 40.06 7.38 31.38
C THR A 822 40.66 6.53 32.49
N ALA A 823 40.41 5.23 32.42
CA ALA A 823 41.07 4.23 33.27
C ALA A 823 42.44 3.79 32.72
N GLU A 824 42.74 4.07 31.44
CA GLU A 824 44.03 3.75 30.81
C GLU A 824 45.08 4.82 31.18
N ASP A 825 46.33 4.41 31.44
CA ASP A 825 47.41 5.35 31.72
C ASP A 825 47.94 5.97 30.41
N LEU A 826 47.51 7.20 30.14
CA LEU A 826 47.89 7.94 28.94
C LEU A 826 49.38 8.29 28.90
N THR A 827 50.09 8.28 30.03
CA THR A 827 51.52 8.67 30.07
C THR A 827 52.45 7.65 29.44
N GLN A 828 52.00 6.40 29.28
CA GLN A 828 52.77 5.30 28.70
C GLN A 828 52.52 5.12 27.19
N MET A 829 51.68 5.96 26.58
CA MET A 829 51.29 5.83 25.18
C MET A 829 52.08 6.76 24.27
N ASP A 830 52.66 6.21 23.21
CA ASP A 830 53.36 6.98 22.19
C ASP A 830 52.36 7.61 21.21
N SER A 831 52.46 8.93 20.99
CA SER A 831 51.72 9.70 19.96
C SER A 831 50.18 9.67 20.05
N LEU A 832 49.64 10.36 21.05
CA LEU A 832 48.20 10.57 21.20
C LEU A 832 47.67 11.69 20.29
N ILE A 833 46.51 11.44 19.67
CA ILE A 833 45.81 12.41 18.82
C ILE A 833 44.32 12.47 19.17
N LEU A 834 43.74 13.66 19.02
CA LEU A 834 42.30 13.87 19.07
C LEU A 834 41.72 13.95 17.67
N VAL A 835 40.61 13.28 17.48
CA VAL A 835 40.04 13.05 16.15
C VAL A 835 38.56 13.36 16.15
N HIS A 836 38.13 14.20 15.21
CA HIS A 836 36.72 14.52 15.00
C HIS A 836 36.22 13.85 13.69
N PRO A 837 35.53 12.69 13.77
CA PRO A 837 35.01 11.96 12.61
C PRO A 837 33.69 12.49 12.02
N TRP A 838 32.98 13.42 12.67
CA TRP A 838 31.63 13.85 12.27
C TRP A 838 31.61 14.93 11.17
N ILE A 839 32.28 14.66 10.05
CA ILE A 839 32.42 15.63 8.94
C ILE A 839 31.05 16.02 8.34
N ASP A 840 30.09 15.10 8.26
CA ASP A 840 28.77 15.41 7.69
C ASP A 840 27.97 16.43 8.52
N PHE A 841 28.09 16.37 9.86
CA PHE A 841 27.53 17.40 10.75
C PHE A 841 28.12 18.79 10.43
N LEU A 842 29.45 18.86 10.28
CA LEU A 842 30.15 20.10 9.94
C LEU A 842 29.68 20.67 8.59
N LEU A 843 29.39 19.80 7.62
CA LEU A 843 28.85 20.17 6.31
C LEU A 843 27.35 20.56 6.36
N GLY A 844 26.70 20.49 7.52
CA GLY A 844 25.28 20.79 7.69
C GLY A 844 24.35 19.73 7.10
N ARG A 845 24.87 18.53 6.84
CA ARG A 845 24.07 17.36 6.44
C ARG A 845 23.58 16.72 7.73
N GLN A 846 22.46 17.20 8.26
CA GLN A 846 21.86 16.55 9.43
C GLN A 846 21.39 15.14 9.06
N SER A 847 21.71 14.16 9.91
CA SER A 847 20.94 12.95 10.01
C SER A 847 19.52 13.37 10.43
N VAL A 848 18.54 13.12 9.55
CA VAL A 848 17.11 13.31 9.80
C VAL A 848 16.76 12.77 11.19
N GLY A 849 16.55 13.63 12.20
CA GLY A 849 16.44 13.17 13.59
C GLY A 849 16.01 14.22 14.62
N GLU A 850 16.49 15.46 14.54
CA GLU A 850 16.12 16.50 15.52
C GLU A 850 15.02 17.43 14.99
N THR A 851 13.77 16.98 15.04
CA THR A 851 12.61 17.88 15.15
C THR A 851 11.68 17.35 16.23
N ILE A 852 12.06 17.56 17.49
CA ILE A 852 11.13 17.75 18.59
C ILE A 852 11.70 18.92 19.40
N SER A 853 11.30 20.15 19.05
CA SER A 853 11.45 21.30 19.95
C SER A 853 10.25 21.31 20.89
N GLU A 854 10.53 21.22 22.19
CA GLU A 854 9.61 21.60 23.26
C GLU A 854 9.27 23.09 23.09
N GLU A 855 8.00 23.40 22.80
CA GLU A 855 7.33 24.64 23.23
C GLU A 855 5.81 24.36 23.20
N GLU A 856 5.26 24.04 24.37
CA GLU A 856 3.83 24.13 24.64
C GLU A 856 3.44 25.61 24.82
N THR A 857 2.49 26.09 24.02
CA THR A 857 1.38 26.90 24.54
C THR A 857 0.15 26.66 23.68
N ASP A 858 -0.95 26.36 24.35
CA ASP A 858 -2.30 26.21 23.82
C ASP A 858 -2.68 27.25 22.76
N ASP A 859 -3.16 26.79 21.60
CA ASP A 859 -4.23 27.44 20.85
C ASP A 859 -4.83 26.48 19.81
N GLU A 860 -6.13 26.22 19.95
CA GLU A 860 -6.96 25.47 19.01
C GLU A 860 -7.04 26.22 17.66
N SER A 861 -6.19 25.84 16.69
CA SER A 861 -6.45 26.04 15.26
C SER A 861 -5.54 25.16 14.40
N SER A 862 -6.07 24.02 13.93
CA SER A 862 -5.33 23.07 13.08
C SER A 862 -5.23 23.60 11.64
N SER A 863 -4.21 24.42 11.40
CA SER A 863 -3.66 24.64 10.06
C SER A 863 -2.68 23.51 9.75
N GLU A 864 -2.98 22.69 8.74
CA GLU A 864 -2.02 21.74 8.17
C GLU A 864 -0.87 22.54 7.54
N SER A 865 0.26 22.60 8.24
CA SER A 865 1.49 23.15 7.68
C SER A 865 1.99 22.23 6.57
N LYS A 866 1.96 22.73 5.32
CA LYS A 866 2.62 22.12 4.17
C LYS A 866 4.07 21.76 4.54
N PRO A 867 4.63 20.64 4.03
CA PRO A 867 6.08 20.47 4.03
C PRO A 867 6.67 21.71 3.36
N SER A 868 7.57 22.39 4.07
CA SER A 868 8.23 23.57 3.54
C SER A 868 8.86 23.21 2.19
N PRO A 869 8.76 24.09 1.16
CA PRO A 869 9.51 23.88 -0.06
C PRO A 869 10.98 23.68 0.32
N PRO A 870 11.72 22.77 -0.35
CA PRO A 870 13.13 22.58 -0.07
C PRO A 870 13.79 23.97 -0.09
N PRO A 871 14.54 24.34 0.95
CA PRO A 871 15.15 25.66 1.01
C PRO A 871 15.92 25.90 -0.29
N PRO A 872 15.90 27.13 -0.85
CA PRO A 872 16.66 27.43 -2.05
C PRO A 872 18.10 26.92 -1.89
N PRO A 873 18.71 26.33 -2.93
CA PRO A 873 20.02 25.72 -2.82
C PRO A 873 20.97 26.72 -2.18
N MET A 874 21.42 26.38 -0.97
CA MET A 874 22.21 27.28 -0.14
C MET A 874 23.44 27.71 -0.94
N ASP A 875 23.65 29.03 -1.05
CA ASP A 875 24.82 29.57 -1.73
C ASP A 875 26.09 28.94 -1.12
N ARG A 876 26.98 28.44 -1.98
CA ARG A 876 28.17 27.66 -1.60
C ARG A 876 29.04 28.42 -0.60
N ARG A 877 29.11 29.76 -0.71
CA ARG A 877 29.82 30.63 0.24
C ARG A 877 29.17 30.62 1.62
N THR A 878 27.84 30.65 1.65
CA THR A 878 27.06 30.57 2.89
C THR A 878 27.30 29.22 3.56
N ALA A 879 27.26 28.11 2.82
CA ALA A 879 27.57 26.78 3.36
C ALA A 879 28.99 26.69 3.95
N ALA A 880 29.98 27.30 3.29
CA ALA A 880 31.37 27.31 3.78
C ALA A 880 31.57 28.19 5.03
N LEU A 881 30.86 29.32 5.14
CA LEU A 881 30.86 30.12 6.37
C LEU A 881 30.13 29.43 7.50
N GLN A 882 29.04 28.72 7.18
CA GLN A 882 28.31 27.91 8.14
C GLN A 882 29.17 26.77 8.72
N LEU A 883 30.04 26.16 7.90
CA LEU A 883 31.04 25.20 8.36
C LEU A 883 31.95 25.80 9.46
N ILE A 884 32.44 27.03 9.27
CA ILE A 884 33.28 27.72 10.27
C ILE A 884 32.50 27.99 11.56
N ALA A 885 31.24 28.42 11.44
CA ALA A 885 30.38 28.61 12.61
C ALA A 885 30.21 27.30 13.41
N ARG A 886 29.99 26.16 12.75
CA ARG A 886 29.89 24.84 13.41
C ARG A 886 31.20 24.38 14.04
N LEU A 887 32.35 24.63 13.40
CA LEU A 887 33.67 24.33 13.97
C LEU A 887 33.97 25.14 15.24
N ARG A 888 33.35 26.32 15.39
CA ARG A 888 33.46 27.15 16.59
C ARG A 888 32.49 26.74 17.70
N GLN A 889 31.63 25.74 17.49
CA GLN A 889 30.81 25.16 18.55
C GLN A 889 31.56 24.02 19.27
N PRO A 890 31.20 23.71 20.54
CA PRO A 890 31.75 22.55 21.23
C PRO A 890 31.26 21.25 20.57
N PHE A 891 32.18 20.43 20.04
CA PHE A 891 31.87 19.17 19.38
C PHE A 891 32.58 17.98 20.02
N GLY A 892 32.03 16.78 19.87
CA GLY A 892 32.65 15.55 20.36
C GLY A 892 33.98 15.23 19.66
N ALA A 893 34.88 14.52 20.35
CA ALA A 893 36.14 14.02 19.80
C ALA A 893 36.42 12.58 20.29
N LEU A 894 37.17 11.83 19.48
CA LEU A 894 37.73 10.53 19.85
C LEU A 894 39.22 10.70 20.18
N LEU A 895 39.68 10.01 21.23
CA LEU A 895 41.10 9.90 21.54
C LEU A 895 41.67 8.65 20.88
N LEU A 896 42.68 8.80 20.03
CA LEU A 896 43.38 7.69 19.39
C LEU A 896 44.87 7.68 19.77
N THR A 897 45.44 6.49 19.83
CA THR A 897 46.89 6.24 19.99
C THR A 897 47.42 5.43 18.81
N SER A 898 48.68 5.65 18.42
CA SER A 898 49.32 4.89 17.35
C SER A 898 49.71 3.48 17.82
N THR A 899 49.38 2.44 17.06
CA THR A 899 49.86 1.09 17.34
C THR A 899 51.27 0.93 16.76
N GLY A 900 52.30 1.09 17.60
CA GLY A 900 53.68 0.91 17.17
C GLY A 900 54.02 -0.56 16.90
N GLN A 901 54.12 -0.95 15.62
CA GLN A 901 54.97 -2.01 15.03
C GLN A 901 54.50 -2.29 13.58
N ASP A 902 55.35 -1.97 12.60
CA ASP A 902 55.31 -2.29 11.16
C ASP A 902 54.04 -2.00 10.32
N VAL A 903 52.91 -1.63 10.92
CA VAL A 903 51.67 -1.23 10.21
C VAL A 903 51.14 0.07 10.81
N VAL A 904 51.06 1.12 9.99
CA VAL A 904 50.47 2.41 10.38
C VAL A 904 48.99 2.19 10.69
N GLY A 905 48.63 2.18 11.98
CA GLY A 905 47.26 1.98 12.46
C GLY A 905 47.03 2.71 13.78
N TYR A 906 45.79 3.13 14.01
CA TYR A 906 45.37 3.79 15.24
C TYR A 906 44.47 2.88 16.07
N ARG A 907 44.48 3.03 17.38
CA ARG A 907 43.53 2.40 18.30
C ARG A 907 42.82 3.48 19.10
N ARG A 908 41.50 3.38 19.25
CA ARG A 908 40.75 4.26 20.16
C ARG A 908 41.05 3.90 21.62
N VAL A 909 41.34 4.93 22.41
CA VAL A 909 41.46 4.83 23.86
C VAL A 909 40.08 5.02 24.48
N ALA A 910 39.70 4.12 25.40
CA ALA A 910 38.42 4.21 26.09
C ALA A 910 38.38 5.48 26.97
N SER A 911 37.23 6.14 27.00
CA SER A 911 36.99 7.29 27.87
C SER A 911 35.68 7.11 28.62
N GLU A 912 35.68 7.49 29.90
CA GLU A 912 34.53 7.35 30.80
C GLU A 912 33.53 8.51 30.63
N SER A 913 33.97 9.65 30.09
CA SER A 913 33.15 10.82 29.81
C SER A 913 33.24 11.22 28.34
N PRO A 914 32.23 11.93 27.80
CA PRO A 914 32.35 12.59 26.52
C PRO A 914 33.58 13.50 26.48
N ILE A 915 34.36 13.44 25.41
CA ILE A 915 35.42 14.42 25.15
C ILE A 915 34.83 15.46 24.22
N THR A 916 34.68 16.69 24.72
CA THR A 916 34.16 17.82 23.95
C THR A 916 35.27 18.84 23.74
N VAL A 917 35.42 19.30 22.50
CA VAL A 917 36.46 20.26 22.10
C VAL A 917 35.85 21.38 21.28
N GLN A 918 36.51 22.53 21.22
CA GLN A 918 36.04 23.70 20.49
C GLN A 918 37.23 24.39 19.83
N VAL A 919 37.13 24.72 18.54
CA VAL A 919 38.20 25.44 17.83
C VAL A 919 38.22 26.89 18.29
N GLN A 920 39.40 27.39 18.66
CA GLN A 920 39.57 28.79 19.09
C GLN A 920 39.45 29.77 17.91
N GLU A 921 38.94 30.97 18.17
CA GLU A 921 38.70 31.98 17.11
C GLU A 921 39.97 32.40 16.36
N ASP A 922 41.11 32.40 17.05
CA ASP A 922 42.41 32.82 16.52
C ASP A 922 43.16 31.70 15.77
N THR A 923 42.54 30.52 15.59
CA THR A 923 43.18 29.37 14.92
C THR A 923 43.39 29.67 13.42
N PRO A 924 44.62 29.56 12.89
CA PRO A 924 44.87 29.72 11.46
C PRO A 924 44.10 28.69 10.61
N LEU A 925 43.44 29.14 9.54
CA LEU A 925 42.69 28.26 8.63
C LEU A 925 43.58 27.21 7.94
N ASP A 926 44.84 27.54 7.67
CA ASP A 926 45.80 26.61 7.06
C ASP A 926 46.08 25.41 7.97
N ASP A 927 46.16 25.61 9.29
CA ASP A 927 46.35 24.53 10.27
C ASP A 927 45.13 23.57 10.27
N LEU A 928 43.91 24.11 10.13
CA LEU A 928 42.69 23.31 10.00
C LEU A 928 42.66 22.52 8.69
N ILE A 929 43.08 23.13 7.58
CA ILE A 929 43.18 22.45 6.29
C ILE A 929 44.17 21.28 6.38
N ASP A 930 45.32 21.49 7.00
CA ASP A 930 46.36 20.47 7.18
C ASP A 930 46.00 19.39 8.20
N SER A 931 45.07 19.67 9.11
CA SER A 931 44.54 18.70 10.09
C SER A 931 43.69 17.60 9.46
N ILE A 932 43.18 17.79 8.24
CA ILE A 932 42.33 16.80 7.57
C ILE A 932 43.18 15.60 7.13
N ARG A 933 42.83 14.43 7.64
CA ARG A 933 43.52 13.15 7.37
C ARG A 933 42.51 12.02 7.25
N ILE A 934 42.84 11.02 6.44
CA ILE A 934 42.17 9.72 6.46
C ILE A 934 42.97 8.83 7.41
N LEU A 935 42.30 8.32 8.44
CA LEU A 935 42.91 7.45 9.45
C LEU A 935 42.44 6.02 9.26
N ASP A 936 43.35 5.06 9.43
CA ASP A 936 43.08 3.62 9.47
C ASP A 936 43.09 3.19 10.95
N VAL A 937 41.93 2.79 11.47
CA VAL A 937 41.71 2.49 12.89
C VAL A 937 41.38 1.01 13.07
N LEU A 938 42.09 0.36 14.00
CA LEU A 938 42.02 -1.07 14.31
C LEU A 938 40.99 -1.41 15.39
#